data_AF-A0A430GVM1-F1
#
_entry.id   AF-A0A430GVM1-F1
#
_cell.length_a   1.000
_cell.length_b   1.000
_cell.length_c   1.000
_cell.angle_alpha   90.00
_cell.angle_beta   90.00
_cell.angle_gamma   90.00
#
_symmetry.space_group_name_H-M   'P 1'
#
loop_
_entity.id
_entity.type
_entity.pdbx_description
1 polymer ?
#
loop_
_entity_poly.entity_id
_entity_poly.type
_entity_poly.pdbx_seq_one_letter_code
_entity_poly.pdbx_strand_id
1 'polypeptide(L)'
;MPVGAAQLARVLTASSSAMPTLGNAPALEPIAIAGDEGLSSLFRYTLTLATPEQQGYNERQAANVAVKQLVGEMMSAHIVLDGRPGSGPQQRHISGLVTRVRFLRLENRRALYEAVIEPWLTLATRTSDYRIFQNQNVLDIVKAVLGKYSLPFEIRTTHGYPPREFQVQYGESDYDFVARLLHEWGLYYCFEHEENSHKLVIVDEMASHQPFAHEGYQTIPFHPADATVREERCDRFNACEELQSGRWVTDDFDFKRPRAELQQISTMPRKTAQNSWERYGWPGDYVVESEGEQLVRTRMEEAGSLGELATGSGNLRAVVPGCLVTLERHPQNESNRQYLVTHAHLLLQDVGDASSQQEFECRVDFDVIPASKVFRAPAPPVPRPRTTGPQTAIVTGPAGREIWTDEYGRVKLSFHWNRYCTKDENSSCWVRVSSPWAGANFGGIQIPRIGQEVIVDFENGDPDRPIVTGRVYNADNMPPWTLPDNATQSGLLTRSSEGGSGANANALRFEDKKGAEQVWLHAERNQDIEVEHDETHLVGRDRSKKVGRNQMATIGMAYMHNVGLAKMVNIGLAYSFNVGMLRNTVVGMMDNTMVGKTKTTKVGEKYLLSVGGDKGSHIEMDGKTISLRVGASVVQLKADGSIAVTGKKINITAQGDDVTVNGEHIWLNPMGGGAALQPEAVPTAPPAEPPGSPLASLGALMGGNPADLLGKAGQLASIAQQVAGGGGGEAAGHATQVLGTVTAAASAGVGKLVADKDGTRG
;
A
#
# COMPACT_ATOMS: atom_id res chain seq x y z
N MET A 1 24.80 64.01 -61.35
CA MET A 1 24.52 62.77 -62.11
C MET A 1 25.79 61.91 -62.08
N PRO A 2 25.75 60.61 -61.72
CA PRO A 2 24.64 59.89 -61.09
C PRO A 2 24.85 59.76 -59.57
N VAL A 3 23.78 59.99 -58.83
CA VAL A 3 23.62 59.63 -57.42
C VAL A 3 23.44 58.11 -57.39
N GLY A 4 24.26 57.41 -56.62
CA GLY A 4 24.12 55.98 -56.42
C GLY A 4 22.71 55.67 -55.91
N ALA A 5 22.04 54.74 -56.57
CA ALA A 5 20.76 54.21 -56.11
C ALA A 5 20.96 53.66 -54.69
N ALA A 6 20.39 54.35 -53.70
CA ALA A 6 20.21 53.77 -52.38
C ALA A 6 19.30 52.55 -52.56
N GLN A 7 19.87 51.37 -52.38
CA GLN A 7 19.13 50.11 -52.38
C GLN A 7 18.12 50.21 -51.23
N LEU A 8 16.84 50.37 -51.55
CA LEU A 8 15.74 50.39 -50.58
C LEU A 8 15.85 49.15 -49.70
N ALA A 9 15.88 49.33 -48.37
CA ALA A 9 16.03 48.25 -47.43
C ALA A 9 14.80 47.34 -47.48
N ARG A 10 15.01 46.04 -47.69
CA ARG A 10 13.94 45.03 -47.71
C ARG A 10 13.24 44.96 -46.35
N VAL A 11 11.91 44.86 -46.35
CA VAL A 11 11.10 44.76 -45.12
C VAL A 11 11.31 43.42 -44.42
N LEU A 12 11.57 42.34 -45.17
CA LEU A 12 11.88 41.02 -44.66
C LEU A 12 13.27 40.57 -45.11
N THR A 13 14.11 40.15 -44.16
CA THR A 13 15.40 39.50 -44.41
C THR A 13 15.56 38.28 -43.51
N ALA A 14 16.48 37.37 -43.83
CA ALA A 14 16.71 36.17 -43.01
C ALA A 14 18.20 35.86 -42.92
N SER A 15 18.62 35.33 -41.77
CA SER A 15 20.00 34.95 -41.50
C SER A 15 20.06 33.57 -40.85
N SER A 16 21.16 32.86 -41.08
CA SER A 16 21.49 31.58 -40.43
C SER A 16 22.99 31.35 -40.55
N SER A 17 23.62 30.79 -39.52
CA SER A 17 25.03 30.36 -39.54
C SER A 17 25.29 29.31 -40.63
N ALA A 18 24.28 28.51 -40.96
CA ALA A 18 24.34 27.44 -41.97
C ALA A 18 23.76 27.86 -43.33
N MET A 19 23.51 29.16 -43.54
CA MET A 19 22.96 29.67 -44.80
C MET A 19 23.84 29.24 -45.98
N PRO A 20 23.32 28.42 -46.91
CA PRO A 20 24.10 28.01 -48.08
C PRO A 20 24.44 29.24 -48.91
N THR A 21 25.56 29.19 -49.63
CA THR A 21 26.01 30.27 -50.51
C THR A 21 25.84 29.89 -51.98
N LEU A 22 25.50 30.89 -52.80
CA LEU A 22 25.50 30.78 -54.25
C LEU A 22 26.49 31.83 -54.76
N GLY A 23 27.70 31.40 -55.11
CA GLY A 23 28.83 32.31 -55.32
C GLY A 23 29.31 32.92 -53.98
N ASN A 24 29.38 34.25 -53.91
CA ASN A 24 29.83 34.99 -52.72
C ASN A 24 28.68 35.59 -51.89
N ALA A 25 27.43 35.24 -52.19
CA ALA A 25 26.24 35.76 -51.53
C ALA A 25 25.41 34.62 -50.92
N PRO A 26 24.54 34.91 -49.93
CA PRO A 26 23.53 33.97 -49.45
C PRO A 26 22.72 33.39 -50.62
N ALA A 27 22.54 32.07 -50.64
CA ALA A 27 21.83 31.38 -51.72
C ALA A 27 20.32 31.54 -51.66
N LEU A 28 19.78 31.97 -50.51
CA LEU A 28 18.35 32.03 -50.24
C LEU A 28 18.01 33.36 -49.57
N GLU A 29 17.00 34.04 -50.09
CA GLU A 29 16.47 35.29 -49.59
C GLU A 29 14.97 35.12 -49.30
N PRO A 30 14.45 35.57 -48.14
CA PRO A 30 13.03 35.42 -47.84
C PRO A 30 12.18 36.36 -48.69
N ILE A 31 11.05 35.84 -49.16
CA ILE A 31 10.02 36.61 -49.88
C ILE A 31 8.68 36.58 -49.15
N ALA A 32 8.46 35.61 -48.26
CA ALA A 32 7.30 35.56 -47.39
C ALA A 32 7.61 34.83 -46.08
N ILE A 33 6.90 35.21 -45.01
CA ILE A 33 6.82 34.48 -43.74
C ILE A 33 5.35 34.36 -43.35
N ALA A 34 4.94 33.15 -42.98
CA ALA A 34 3.61 32.86 -42.47
C ALA A 34 3.69 31.93 -41.27
N GLY A 35 3.00 32.20 -40.16
CA GLY A 35 3.04 31.28 -39.02
C GLY A 35 2.26 31.70 -37.80
N ASP A 36 2.14 30.73 -36.89
CA ASP A 36 1.36 30.80 -35.67
C ASP A 36 2.27 30.76 -34.45
N GLU A 37 1.96 31.59 -33.47
CA GLU A 37 2.57 31.59 -32.14
C GLU A 37 1.48 31.82 -31.09
N GLY A 38 1.60 31.19 -29.93
CA GLY A 38 0.65 31.37 -28.84
C GLY A 38 1.23 30.98 -27.48
N LEU A 39 0.59 31.44 -26.42
CA LEU A 39 0.95 31.06 -25.05
C LEU A 39 0.77 29.55 -24.86
N SER A 40 1.76 28.93 -24.22
CA SER A 40 1.86 27.48 -24.03
C SER A 40 1.74 26.65 -25.32
N SER A 41 2.12 27.22 -26.46
CA SER A 41 2.12 26.55 -27.76
C SER A 41 3.49 26.66 -28.42
N LEU A 42 3.93 25.60 -29.11
CA LEU A 42 5.14 25.66 -29.92
C LEU A 42 4.87 26.53 -31.15
N PHE A 43 5.58 27.66 -31.29
CA PHE A 43 5.44 28.48 -32.49
C PHE A 43 5.89 27.72 -33.74
N ARG A 44 5.31 28.09 -34.87
CA ARG A 44 5.69 27.52 -36.16
C ARG A 44 5.58 28.56 -37.25
N TYR A 45 6.73 28.97 -37.77
CA TYR A 45 6.82 29.90 -38.89
C TYR A 45 7.36 29.21 -40.13
N THR A 46 6.73 29.49 -41.27
CA THR A 46 7.09 29.00 -42.59
C THR A 46 7.64 30.16 -43.40
N LEU A 47 8.93 30.10 -43.72
CA LEU A 47 9.62 31.03 -44.60
C LEU A 47 9.58 30.49 -46.03
N THR A 48 9.04 31.29 -46.95
CA THR A 48 9.24 31.08 -48.38
C THR A 48 10.48 31.85 -48.81
N LEU A 49 11.47 31.13 -49.32
CA LEU A 49 12.79 31.62 -49.69
C LEU A 49 12.97 31.50 -51.21
N ALA A 50 13.62 32.46 -51.84
CA ALA A 50 13.96 32.46 -53.25
C ALA A 50 15.48 32.57 -53.45
N THR A 51 16.01 31.93 -54.48
CA THR A 51 17.39 32.19 -54.92
C THR A 51 17.51 33.61 -55.52
N PRO A 52 18.63 34.31 -55.32
CA PRO A 52 18.84 35.65 -55.89
C PRO A 52 18.67 35.68 -57.42
N GLU A 53 18.10 36.77 -57.94
CA GLU A 53 17.99 37.02 -59.38
C GLU A 53 19.32 37.61 -59.89
N GLN A 54 20.28 36.75 -60.23
CA GLN A 54 21.58 37.18 -60.77
C GLN A 54 21.81 36.63 -62.19
N GLN A 55 22.30 37.49 -63.10
CA GLN A 55 22.72 37.09 -64.45
C GLN A 55 23.89 36.09 -64.36
N GLY A 56 23.71 34.87 -64.88
CA GLY A 56 24.76 33.86 -64.98
C GLY A 56 24.44 32.51 -64.33
N TYR A 57 23.45 32.43 -63.44
CA TYR A 57 23.02 31.16 -62.86
C TYR A 57 21.98 30.47 -63.74
N ASN A 58 22.15 29.16 -63.93
CA ASN A 58 21.16 28.34 -64.62
C ASN A 58 20.15 27.75 -63.61
N GLU A 59 18.97 27.38 -64.11
CA GLU A 59 17.86 26.82 -63.29
C GLU A 59 18.29 25.59 -62.49
N ARG A 60 19.24 24.80 -63.03
CA ARG A 60 19.80 23.64 -62.34
C ARG A 60 20.59 24.04 -61.09
N GLN A 61 21.42 25.07 -61.15
CA GLN A 61 22.14 25.57 -59.98
C GLN A 61 21.17 26.13 -58.94
N ALA A 62 20.15 26.89 -59.37
CA ALA A 62 19.13 27.41 -58.48
C ALA A 62 18.35 26.31 -57.75
N ALA A 63 18.01 25.20 -58.44
CA ALA A 63 17.26 24.09 -57.84
C ALA A 63 18.09 23.15 -56.94
N ASN A 64 19.42 23.26 -56.93
CA ASN A 64 20.32 22.35 -56.21
C ASN A 64 21.10 23.05 -55.08
N VAL A 65 20.49 24.03 -54.41
CA VAL A 65 21.06 24.63 -53.20
C VAL A 65 21.15 23.56 -52.10
N ALA A 66 22.31 23.50 -51.41
CA ALA A 66 22.61 22.51 -50.37
C ALA A 66 21.87 22.78 -49.05
N VAL A 67 20.54 22.66 -49.07
CA VAL A 67 19.68 23.03 -47.93
C VAL A 67 19.68 22.06 -46.76
N LYS A 68 20.26 20.85 -46.92
CA LYS A 68 20.29 19.84 -45.85
C LYS A 68 20.97 20.36 -44.58
N GLN A 69 22.03 21.16 -44.73
CA GLN A 69 22.79 21.71 -43.61
C GLN A 69 22.01 22.74 -42.77
N LEU A 70 20.89 23.26 -43.28
CA LEU A 70 20.03 24.16 -42.52
C LEU A 70 19.23 23.42 -41.45
N VAL A 71 18.87 22.15 -41.69
CA VAL A 71 18.00 21.40 -40.76
C VAL A 71 18.73 21.14 -39.44
N GLY A 72 18.13 21.58 -38.33
CA GLY A 72 18.72 21.50 -36.99
C GLY A 72 19.58 22.70 -36.61
N GLU A 73 19.71 23.71 -37.48
CA GLU A 73 20.42 24.96 -37.21
C GLU A 73 19.45 26.09 -36.90
N MET A 74 19.94 27.13 -36.25
CA MET A 74 19.16 28.34 -35.97
C MET A 74 19.02 29.19 -37.24
N MET A 75 17.81 29.69 -37.47
CA MET A 75 17.50 30.67 -38.51
C MET A 75 16.62 31.78 -37.93
N SER A 76 16.91 33.02 -38.31
CA SER A 76 16.21 34.20 -37.86
C SER A 76 15.64 34.96 -39.04
N ALA A 77 14.34 35.24 -38.99
CA ALA A 77 13.69 36.22 -39.84
C ALA A 77 13.74 37.60 -39.17
N HIS A 78 14.09 38.62 -39.93
CA HIS A 78 14.19 40.01 -39.48
C HIS A 78 13.16 40.84 -40.23
N ILE A 79 12.23 41.43 -39.50
CA ILE A 79 11.13 42.24 -40.03
C ILE A 79 11.40 43.68 -39.64
N VAL A 80 11.60 44.55 -40.63
CA VAL A 80 11.74 46.00 -40.41
C VAL A 80 10.40 46.53 -39.93
N LEU A 81 10.41 47.26 -38.82
CA LEU A 81 9.23 47.90 -38.25
C LEU A 81 9.05 49.30 -38.85
N ASP A 82 7.80 49.76 -39.00
CA ASP A 82 7.54 51.08 -39.61
C ASP A 82 8.19 52.21 -38.81
N GLY A 83 8.27 52.04 -37.49
CA GLY A 83 8.69 53.07 -36.56
C GLY A 83 7.73 54.27 -36.58
N ARG A 84 7.59 54.99 -35.47
CA ARG A 84 7.10 56.38 -35.57
C ARG A 84 8.24 57.24 -36.13
N PRO A 85 7.96 58.34 -36.86
CA PRO A 85 9.01 59.21 -37.41
C PRO A 85 9.98 59.66 -36.32
N GLY A 86 11.28 59.37 -36.47
CA GLY A 86 12.35 59.82 -35.56
C GLY A 86 13.02 58.74 -34.71
N SER A 87 12.51 57.51 -34.69
CA SER A 87 13.23 56.33 -34.17
C SER A 87 14.05 55.69 -35.31
N GLY A 88 15.30 55.29 -35.06
CA GLY A 88 16.13 54.62 -36.08
C GLY A 88 15.50 53.31 -36.58
N PRO A 89 16.04 52.66 -37.64
CA PRO A 89 15.47 51.42 -38.15
C PRO A 89 15.53 50.31 -37.08
N GLN A 90 14.38 49.95 -36.52
CA GLN A 90 14.23 48.86 -35.57
C GLN A 90 13.66 47.61 -36.26
N GLN A 91 14.06 46.43 -35.80
CA GLN A 91 13.64 45.15 -36.36
C GLN A 91 12.95 44.29 -35.30
N ARG A 92 11.92 43.54 -35.71
CA ARG A 92 11.41 42.37 -34.99
C ARG A 92 12.15 41.14 -35.49
N HIS A 93 12.64 40.32 -34.57
CA HIS A 93 13.26 39.05 -34.89
C HIS A 93 12.28 37.91 -34.62
N ILE A 94 12.27 36.91 -35.50
CA ILE A 94 11.62 35.62 -35.29
C ILE A 94 12.68 34.56 -35.53
N SER A 95 13.25 34.11 -34.43
CA SER A 95 14.37 33.17 -34.38
C SER A 95 13.89 31.80 -33.94
N GLY A 96 14.28 30.75 -34.66
CA GLY A 96 13.91 29.37 -34.34
C GLY A 96 14.83 28.34 -34.97
N LEU A 97 14.65 27.09 -34.56
CA LEU A 97 15.32 25.93 -35.11
C LEU A 97 14.67 25.54 -36.43
N VAL A 98 15.45 25.37 -37.49
CA VAL A 98 14.92 24.88 -38.77
C VAL A 98 14.60 23.39 -38.65
N THR A 99 13.33 23.01 -38.64
CA THR A 99 12.91 21.61 -38.49
C THR A 99 12.57 20.93 -39.80
N ARG A 100 12.32 21.71 -40.86
CA ARG A 100 12.05 21.21 -42.20
C ARG A 100 12.50 22.20 -43.25
N VAL A 101 13.15 21.72 -44.30
CA VAL A 101 13.36 22.49 -45.54
C VAL A 101 12.96 21.64 -46.74
N ARG A 102 12.28 22.25 -47.72
CA ARG A 102 11.95 21.60 -48.99
C ARG A 102 12.13 22.53 -50.18
N PHE A 103 12.52 21.97 -51.31
CA PHE A 103 12.39 22.63 -52.60
C PHE A 103 10.91 22.68 -52.99
N LEU A 104 10.42 23.84 -53.45
CA LEU A 104 9.04 24.01 -53.89
C LEU A 104 8.92 23.89 -55.40
N ARG A 105 9.48 24.87 -56.14
CA ARG A 105 9.36 24.98 -57.60
C ARG A 105 10.39 25.95 -58.16
N LEU A 106 10.54 25.95 -59.48
CA LEU A 106 11.18 27.05 -60.22
C LEU A 106 10.11 28.08 -60.60
N GLU A 107 10.44 29.36 -60.45
CA GLU A 107 9.55 30.49 -60.77
C GLU A 107 10.39 31.69 -61.23
N ASN A 108 10.11 32.22 -62.42
CA ASN A 108 10.77 33.42 -62.97
C ASN A 108 12.32 33.38 -62.87
N ARG A 109 12.95 32.28 -63.31
CA ARG A 109 14.40 32.04 -63.26
C ARG A 109 15.01 31.96 -61.84
N ARG A 110 14.19 31.89 -60.80
CA ARG A 110 14.58 31.63 -59.41
C ARG A 110 14.06 30.26 -58.97
N ALA A 111 14.70 29.66 -57.97
CA ALA A 111 14.17 28.51 -57.26
C ALA A 111 13.55 28.95 -55.94
N LEU A 112 12.37 28.43 -55.64
CA LEU A 112 11.69 28.63 -54.37
C LEU A 112 11.92 27.44 -53.44
N TYR A 113 12.19 27.77 -52.18
CA TYR A 113 12.33 26.84 -51.07
C TYR A 113 11.38 27.24 -49.95
N GLU A 114 11.01 26.27 -49.14
CA GLU A 114 10.25 26.48 -47.90
C GLU A 114 11.11 26.00 -46.74
N ALA A 115 11.32 26.85 -45.75
CA ALA A 115 11.93 26.50 -44.48
C ALA A 115 10.91 26.69 -43.35
N VAL A 116 10.75 25.68 -42.49
CA VAL A 116 9.92 25.76 -41.29
C VAL A 116 10.83 25.94 -40.09
N ILE A 117 10.60 27.01 -39.32
CA ILE A 117 11.28 27.29 -38.06
C ILE A 117 10.30 27.10 -36.88
N GLU A 118 10.76 26.40 -35.86
CA GLU A 118 10.01 26.07 -34.64
C GLU A 118 10.91 26.35 -33.41
N PRO A 119 10.37 26.48 -32.18
CA PRO A 119 11.21 26.69 -31.01
C PRO A 119 12.12 25.49 -30.78
N TRP A 120 13.26 25.73 -30.15
CA TRP A 120 14.18 24.69 -29.68
C TRP A 120 13.45 23.62 -28.85
N LEU A 121 12.40 24.00 -28.11
CA LEU A 121 11.57 23.11 -27.29
C LEU A 121 10.94 21.96 -28.12
N THR A 122 10.84 22.10 -29.44
CA THR A 122 10.45 21.01 -30.35
C THR A 122 11.38 19.80 -30.26
N LEU A 123 12.65 19.98 -29.91
CA LEU A 123 13.56 18.86 -29.63
C LEU A 123 13.05 17.97 -28.48
N ALA A 124 12.36 18.55 -27.50
CA ALA A 124 11.77 17.81 -26.38
C ALA A 124 10.61 16.89 -26.80
N THR A 125 9.94 17.21 -27.91
CA THR A 125 8.92 16.34 -28.53
C THR A 125 9.51 15.12 -29.25
N ARG A 126 10.83 15.11 -29.48
CA ARG A 126 11.55 14.02 -30.17
C ARG A 126 12.19 13.02 -29.22
N THR A 127 11.85 13.10 -27.94
CA THR A 127 12.33 12.20 -26.89
C THR A 127 11.14 11.63 -26.11
N SER A 128 11.35 10.53 -25.39
CA SER A 128 10.38 9.93 -24.47
C SER A 128 11.13 9.14 -23.41
N ASP A 129 10.61 9.09 -22.18
CA ASP A 129 11.30 8.43 -21.07
C ASP A 129 10.34 7.95 -19.97
N TYR A 130 10.89 7.14 -19.05
CA TYR A 130 10.25 6.73 -17.81
C TYR A 130 11.14 7.12 -16.62
N ARG A 131 10.69 8.10 -15.82
CA ARG A 131 11.55 8.76 -14.82
C ARG A 131 10.78 9.07 -13.56
N ILE A 132 11.42 8.90 -12.41
CA ILE A 132 10.89 9.24 -11.10
C ILE A 132 11.62 10.48 -10.57
N PHE A 133 10.85 11.46 -10.13
CA PHE A 133 11.30 12.64 -9.40
C PHE A 133 10.76 12.57 -7.97
N GLN A 134 11.63 12.77 -6.99
CA GLN A 134 11.29 12.67 -5.58
C GLN A 134 11.75 13.91 -4.83
N ASN A 135 10.89 14.39 -3.93
CA ASN A 135 11.13 15.53 -3.04
C ASN A 135 11.58 16.79 -3.79
N GLN A 136 11.03 17.03 -4.98
CA GLN A 136 11.32 18.18 -5.84
C GLN A 136 10.03 18.94 -6.12
N ASN A 137 10.09 20.27 -6.14
CA ASN A 137 8.96 21.08 -6.61
C ASN A 137 8.88 21.07 -8.15
N VAL A 138 7.74 21.53 -8.68
CA VAL A 138 7.49 21.55 -10.13
C VAL A 138 8.56 22.30 -10.93
N LEU A 139 9.06 23.43 -10.41
CA LEU A 139 10.07 24.23 -11.11
C LEU A 139 11.41 23.51 -11.18
N ASP A 140 11.80 22.80 -10.13
CA ASP A 140 13.05 22.03 -10.09
C ASP A 140 12.98 20.81 -11.02
N ILE A 141 11.81 20.17 -11.11
CA ILE A 141 11.57 19.10 -12.09
C ILE A 141 11.70 19.64 -13.52
N VAL A 142 11.06 20.77 -13.82
CA VAL A 142 11.14 21.40 -15.15
C VAL A 142 12.59 21.77 -15.49
N LYS A 143 13.35 22.34 -14.55
CA LYS A 143 14.79 22.60 -14.76
C LYS A 143 15.58 21.32 -15.02
N ALA A 144 15.32 20.25 -14.27
CA ALA A 144 16.01 18.98 -14.45
C ALA A 144 15.73 18.33 -15.82
N VAL A 145 14.50 18.46 -16.32
CA VAL A 145 14.09 17.95 -17.64
C VAL A 145 14.66 18.80 -18.78
N LEU A 146 14.48 20.13 -18.71
CA LEU A 146 14.88 21.04 -19.79
C LEU A 146 16.39 21.34 -19.80
N GLY A 147 17.08 21.24 -18.66
CA GLY A 147 18.51 21.54 -18.54
C GLY A 147 19.40 20.68 -19.45
N LYS A 148 18.94 19.50 -19.88
CA LYS A 148 19.72 18.61 -20.76
C LYS A 148 19.85 19.13 -22.20
N TYR A 149 19.00 20.06 -22.63
CA TYR A 149 19.02 20.61 -23.98
C TYR A 149 20.06 21.73 -24.14
N SER A 150 20.59 22.27 -23.02
CA SER A 150 21.57 23.37 -23.01
C SER A 150 21.14 24.59 -23.86
N LEU A 151 19.84 24.84 -23.94
CA LEU A 151 19.22 25.91 -24.72
C LEU A 151 18.53 26.92 -23.78
N PRO A 152 18.38 28.20 -24.17
CA PRO A 152 17.95 29.25 -23.26
C PRO A 152 16.50 29.07 -22.79
N PHE A 153 16.31 29.06 -21.47
CA PHE A 153 15.01 29.25 -20.84
C PHE A 153 15.14 30.05 -19.53
N GLU A 154 14.05 30.70 -19.15
CA GLU A 154 13.95 31.57 -17.98
C GLU A 154 12.64 31.27 -17.25
N ILE A 155 12.67 31.29 -15.91
CA ILE A 155 11.48 31.09 -15.07
C ILE A 155 11.23 32.40 -14.31
N ARG A 156 10.10 33.05 -14.59
CA ARG A 156 9.65 34.32 -13.99
C ARG A 156 8.34 34.10 -13.23
N THR A 157 8.44 33.42 -12.10
CA THR A 157 7.30 33.11 -11.24
C THR A 157 7.26 34.05 -10.05
N THR A 158 6.05 34.38 -9.62
CA THR A 158 5.79 35.21 -8.43
C THR A 158 5.47 34.36 -7.20
N HIS A 159 5.00 33.13 -7.42
CA HIS A 159 4.65 32.17 -6.37
C HIS A 159 5.76 31.16 -6.09
N GLY A 160 5.70 30.56 -4.88
CA GLY A 160 6.44 29.36 -4.52
C GLY A 160 5.60 28.11 -4.75
N TYR A 161 6.25 26.99 -5.08
CA TYR A 161 5.58 25.73 -5.35
C TYR A 161 6.00 24.64 -4.36
N PRO A 162 5.05 23.90 -3.77
CA PRO A 162 5.34 22.79 -2.84
C PRO A 162 6.14 21.65 -3.48
N PRO A 163 7.09 21.03 -2.73
CA PRO A 163 7.78 19.83 -3.18
C PRO A 163 6.84 18.64 -3.27
N ARG A 164 7.04 17.78 -4.28
CA ARG A 164 6.31 16.53 -4.47
C ARG A 164 7.09 15.36 -3.91
N GLU A 165 6.46 14.54 -3.07
CA GLU A 165 7.06 13.29 -2.57
C GLU A 165 7.41 12.37 -3.75
N PHE A 166 6.53 12.31 -4.75
CA PHE A 166 6.66 11.44 -5.91
C PHE A 166 5.99 12.06 -7.14
N GLN A 167 6.72 12.13 -8.25
CA GLN A 167 6.22 12.58 -9.55
C GLN A 167 6.89 11.77 -10.66
N VAL A 168 6.10 11.23 -11.58
CA VAL A 168 6.55 10.31 -12.62
C VAL A 168 6.32 10.90 -14.01
N GLN A 169 7.37 10.88 -14.85
CA GLN A 169 7.26 10.93 -16.30
C GLN A 169 7.06 9.51 -16.78
N TYR A 170 5.92 9.21 -17.41
CA TYR A 170 5.51 7.83 -17.68
C TYR A 170 5.27 7.57 -19.17
N GLY A 171 6.34 7.34 -19.93
CA GLY A 171 6.26 7.00 -21.36
C GLY A 171 5.81 8.15 -22.27
N GLU A 172 5.75 9.36 -21.73
CA GLU A 172 5.44 10.60 -22.45
C GLU A 172 6.73 11.30 -22.90
N SER A 173 6.61 12.22 -23.86
CA SER A 173 7.75 13.05 -24.26
C SER A 173 8.12 14.04 -23.14
N ASP A 174 9.35 14.54 -23.14
CA ASP A 174 9.73 15.57 -22.18
C ASP A 174 8.87 16.83 -22.32
N TYR A 175 8.49 17.15 -23.56
CA TYR A 175 7.59 18.27 -23.83
C TYR A 175 6.23 18.04 -23.18
N ASP A 176 5.61 16.87 -23.40
CA ASP A 176 4.28 16.57 -22.86
C ASP A 176 4.30 16.55 -21.33
N PHE A 177 5.36 15.99 -20.73
CA PHE A 177 5.55 15.98 -19.28
C PHE A 177 5.65 17.40 -18.72
N VAL A 178 6.49 18.24 -19.30
CA VAL A 178 6.64 19.63 -18.87
C VAL A 178 5.33 20.40 -19.10
N ALA A 179 4.68 20.23 -20.25
CA ALA A 179 3.43 20.91 -20.57
C ALA A 179 2.32 20.57 -19.57
N ARG A 180 2.14 19.28 -19.21
CA ARG A 180 1.14 18.91 -18.19
C ARG A 180 1.50 19.44 -16.81
N LEU A 181 2.78 19.41 -16.43
CA LEU A 181 3.21 19.91 -15.12
C LEU A 181 2.99 21.42 -14.98
N LEU A 182 3.30 22.18 -16.03
CA LEU A 182 3.04 23.61 -16.04
C LEU A 182 1.52 23.87 -15.95
N HIS A 183 0.71 23.19 -16.75
CA HIS A 183 -0.75 23.31 -16.73
C HIS A 183 -1.38 22.93 -15.38
N GLU A 184 -0.88 21.88 -14.73
CA GLU A 184 -1.33 21.44 -13.40
C GLU A 184 -1.20 22.54 -12.34
N TRP A 185 -0.12 23.31 -12.43
CA TRP A 185 0.21 24.36 -11.46
C TRP A 185 -0.12 25.78 -11.94
N GLY A 186 -0.86 25.90 -13.05
CA GLY A 186 -1.27 27.19 -13.60
C GLY A 186 -0.15 28.00 -14.26
N LEU A 187 1.01 27.38 -14.43
CA LEU A 187 2.13 27.93 -15.18
C LEU A 187 1.88 27.81 -16.67
N TYR A 188 2.42 28.75 -17.42
CA TYR A 188 2.40 28.76 -18.87
C TYR A 188 3.68 29.37 -19.40
N TYR A 189 3.87 29.34 -20.72
CA TYR A 189 5.10 29.87 -21.31
C TYR A 189 4.85 30.69 -22.57
N CYS A 190 5.81 31.55 -22.90
CA CYS A 190 5.94 32.25 -24.17
C CYS A 190 7.38 32.18 -24.67
N PHE A 191 7.64 32.78 -25.83
CA PHE A 191 8.99 32.89 -26.38
C PHE A 191 9.38 34.36 -26.51
N GLU A 192 10.61 34.68 -26.08
CA GLU A 192 11.23 35.96 -26.36
C GLU A 192 12.28 35.75 -27.44
N HIS A 193 12.11 36.45 -28.57
CA HIS A 193 13.02 36.38 -29.71
C HIS A 193 14.03 37.52 -29.67
N GLU A 194 15.29 37.17 -29.86
CA GLU A 194 16.41 38.08 -30.05
C GLU A 194 17.03 37.82 -31.42
N GLU A 195 17.98 38.66 -31.82
CA GLU A 195 18.73 38.41 -33.05
C GLU A 195 19.49 37.07 -32.93
N ASN A 196 19.30 36.16 -33.89
CA ASN A 196 19.96 34.85 -33.94
C ASN A 196 19.64 33.87 -32.80
N SER A 197 18.75 34.21 -31.86
CA SER A 197 18.39 33.33 -30.75
C SER A 197 16.97 33.59 -30.24
N HIS A 198 16.44 32.65 -29.47
CA HIS A 198 15.20 32.83 -28.74
C HIS A 198 15.28 32.07 -27.40
N LYS A 199 14.48 32.50 -26.43
CA LYS A 199 14.39 31.85 -25.13
C LYS A 199 12.95 31.50 -24.78
N LEU A 200 12.77 30.37 -24.12
CA LEU A 200 11.52 29.96 -23.50
C LEU A 200 11.35 30.72 -22.17
N VAL A 201 10.24 31.43 -21.96
CA VAL A 201 9.97 32.12 -20.69
C VAL A 201 8.75 31.50 -20.04
N ILE A 202 8.93 30.92 -18.87
CA ILE A 202 7.86 30.30 -18.06
C ILE A 202 7.39 31.33 -17.02
N VAL A 203 6.08 31.53 -16.93
CA VAL A 203 5.43 32.52 -16.07
C VAL A 203 4.21 31.91 -15.36
N ASP A 204 3.78 32.55 -14.27
CA ASP A 204 2.58 32.17 -13.51
C ASP A 204 1.52 33.27 -13.42
N GLU A 205 1.88 34.51 -13.71
CA GLU A 205 1.01 35.66 -13.46
C GLU A 205 1.09 36.75 -14.53
N MET A 206 0.00 37.50 -14.63
CA MET A 206 -0.13 38.61 -15.60
C MET A 206 0.95 39.68 -15.44
N ALA A 207 1.42 39.90 -14.21
CA ALA A 207 2.45 40.88 -13.88
C ALA A 207 3.82 40.57 -14.49
N SER A 208 4.06 39.32 -14.92
CA SER A 208 5.32 38.91 -15.57
C SER A 208 5.39 39.34 -17.04
N HIS A 209 4.27 39.79 -17.63
CA HIS A 209 4.23 40.27 -19.01
C HIS A 209 4.59 41.75 -19.11
N GLN A 210 5.26 42.11 -20.20
CA GLN A 210 5.67 43.48 -20.50
C GLN A 210 5.16 43.91 -21.88
N PRO A 211 4.99 45.21 -22.13
CA PRO A 211 4.75 45.70 -23.47
C PRO A 211 5.88 45.32 -24.42
N PHE A 212 5.59 45.22 -25.72
CA PHE A 212 6.64 45.02 -26.71
C PHE A 212 7.68 46.17 -26.64
N ALA A 213 8.96 45.84 -26.79
CA ALA A 213 10.07 46.77 -26.56
C ALA A 213 9.99 48.04 -27.42
N HIS A 214 9.41 47.93 -28.62
CA HIS A 214 9.21 49.07 -29.52
C HIS A 214 7.97 49.88 -29.13
N GLU A 215 8.15 51.12 -28.64
CA GLU A 215 7.06 52.01 -28.18
C GLU A 215 5.92 52.18 -29.20
N GLY A 216 6.25 52.22 -30.50
CA GLY A 216 5.27 52.33 -31.59
C GLY A 216 4.23 51.20 -31.66
N TYR A 217 4.48 50.05 -31.03
CA TYR A 217 3.57 48.89 -31.01
C TYR A 217 2.93 48.63 -29.65
N GLN A 218 3.21 49.46 -28.64
CA GLN A 218 2.57 49.34 -27.33
C GLN A 218 1.11 49.83 -27.37
N THR A 219 0.81 50.76 -28.29
CA THR A 219 -0.54 51.27 -28.52
C THR A 219 -0.91 51.09 -29.99
N ILE A 220 -2.00 50.38 -30.25
CA ILE A 220 -2.49 50.08 -31.59
C ILE A 220 -3.78 50.88 -31.84
N PRO A 221 -3.78 51.79 -32.85
CA PRO A 221 -4.99 52.49 -33.22
C PRO A 221 -5.93 51.58 -34.01
N PHE A 222 -7.21 51.61 -33.67
CA PHE A 222 -8.26 51.03 -34.49
C PHE A 222 -8.70 52.01 -35.57
N HIS A 223 -8.75 51.52 -36.81
CA HIS A 223 -9.25 52.25 -37.96
C HIS A 223 -9.98 51.27 -38.87
N PRO A 224 -11.27 51.49 -39.17
CA PRO A 224 -12.05 50.54 -39.95
C PRO A 224 -11.41 50.33 -41.34
N ALA A 225 -11.64 49.16 -41.93
CA ALA A 225 -10.94 48.74 -43.15
C ALA A 225 -11.10 49.72 -44.33
N ASP A 226 -12.20 50.47 -44.39
CA ASP A 226 -12.51 51.49 -45.40
C ASP A 226 -11.85 52.86 -45.13
N ALA A 227 -11.19 53.03 -43.98
CA ALA A 227 -10.44 54.24 -43.68
C ALA A 227 -9.19 54.36 -44.58
N THR A 228 -9.02 55.53 -45.19
CA THR A 228 -7.88 55.86 -46.07
C THR A 228 -6.64 56.28 -45.28
N VAL A 229 -6.22 55.43 -44.33
CA VAL A 229 -5.04 55.65 -43.48
C VAL A 229 -3.92 54.71 -43.94
N ARG A 230 -2.73 55.26 -44.19
CA ARG A 230 -1.54 54.49 -44.63
C ARG A 230 -0.75 53.86 -43.48
N GLU A 231 -1.00 54.28 -42.26
CA GLU A 231 -0.35 53.77 -41.05
C GLU A 231 -0.77 52.32 -40.73
N GLU A 232 0.06 51.60 -39.99
CA GLU A 232 -0.31 50.31 -39.42
C GLU A 232 -1.44 50.46 -38.41
N ARG A 233 -2.45 49.59 -38.51
CA ARG A 233 -3.66 49.69 -37.71
C ARG A 233 -4.28 48.33 -37.45
N CYS A 234 -5.11 48.28 -36.42
CA CYS A 234 -6.10 47.23 -36.25
C CYS A 234 -7.36 47.66 -37.03
N ASP A 235 -7.83 46.84 -37.97
CA ASP A 235 -9.01 47.14 -38.77
C ASP A 235 -10.24 46.30 -38.43
N ARG A 236 -10.04 45.21 -37.70
CA ARG A 236 -11.10 44.36 -37.15
C ARG A 236 -10.77 44.02 -35.70
N PHE A 237 -11.71 44.23 -34.80
CA PHE A 237 -11.57 43.85 -33.40
C PHE A 237 -12.93 43.40 -32.87
N ASN A 238 -13.03 42.17 -32.39
CA ASN A 238 -14.27 41.56 -31.92
C ASN A 238 -14.07 41.09 -30.48
N ALA A 239 -14.64 41.83 -29.52
CA ALA A 239 -14.76 41.36 -28.14
C ALA A 239 -15.86 40.30 -28.05
N CYS A 240 -15.59 39.23 -27.30
CA CYS A 240 -16.46 38.08 -27.11
C CYS A 240 -16.67 37.82 -25.60
N GLU A 241 -17.93 37.57 -25.23
CA GLU A 241 -18.35 37.17 -23.90
C GLU A 241 -18.94 35.76 -23.97
N GLU A 242 -18.41 34.83 -23.18
CA GLU A 242 -18.83 33.42 -23.19
C GLU A 242 -19.31 32.97 -21.80
N LEU A 243 -20.32 32.09 -21.79
CA LEU A 243 -20.84 31.49 -20.57
C LEU A 243 -19.80 30.53 -19.99
N GLN A 244 -19.45 30.72 -18.72
CA GLN A 244 -18.51 29.86 -18.00
C GLN A 244 -19.12 29.38 -16.70
N SER A 245 -18.61 28.24 -16.20
CA SER A 245 -18.82 27.83 -14.81
C SER A 245 -18.31 28.91 -13.86
N GLY A 246 -18.94 29.05 -12.70
CA GLY A 246 -18.51 30.01 -11.66
C GLY A 246 -18.06 29.35 -10.37
N ARG A 247 -18.05 28.01 -10.33
CA ARG A 247 -17.63 27.25 -9.17
C ARG A 247 -16.85 26.00 -9.60
N TRP A 248 -15.73 25.76 -8.93
CA TRP A 248 -14.99 24.51 -9.01
C TRP A 248 -14.89 23.88 -7.63
N VAL A 249 -15.10 22.58 -7.55
CA VAL A 249 -14.97 21.78 -6.34
C VAL A 249 -14.05 20.60 -6.61
N THR A 250 -13.17 20.29 -5.68
CA THR A 250 -12.30 19.11 -5.73
C THR A 250 -12.13 18.51 -4.34
N ASP A 251 -11.74 17.24 -4.28
CA ASP A 251 -11.55 16.51 -3.04
C ASP A 251 -10.46 15.44 -3.24
N ASP A 252 -9.93 14.92 -2.14
CA ASP A 252 -8.95 13.84 -2.16
C ASP A 252 -9.00 13.02 -0.85
N PHE A 253 -8.18 11.98 -0.75
CA PHE A 253 -8.07 11.14 0.44
C PHE A 253 -6.62 11.02 0.93
N ASP A 254 -6.39 11.43 2.18
CA ASP A 254 -5.12 11.20 2.88
C ASP A 254 -5.27 10.05 3.88
N PHE A 255 -4.59 8.94 3.60
CA PHE A 255 -4.62 7.77 4.49
C PHE A 255 -3.97 8.01 5.86
N LYS A 256 -3.09 9.01 5.99
CA LYS A 256 -2.49 9.40 7.28
C LYS A 256 -3.47 10.21 8.12
N ARG A 257 -4.40 10.91 7.48
CA ARG A 257 -5.46 11.71 8.09
C ARG A 257 -6.83 11.31 7.51
N PRO A 258 -7.30 10.07 7.69
CA PRO A 258 -8.46 9.52 6.96
C PRO A 258 -9.81 10.18 7.29
N ARG A 259 -9.84 11.10 8.26
CA ARG A 259 -11.01 11.91 8.65
C ARG A 259 -10.84 13.39 8.33
N ALA A 260 -9.72 13.79 7.71
CA ALA A 260 -9.52 15.18 7.29
C ALA A 260 -10.54 15.54 6.21
N GLU A 261 -11.10 16.73 6.32
CA GLU A 261 -11.97 17.30 5.29
C GLU A 261 -11.09 18.00 4.26
N LEU A 262 -10.74 17.27 3.19
CA LEU A 262 -9.83 17.77 2.16
C LEU A 262 -10.55 18.53 1.04
N GLN A 263 -11.89 18.55 1.03
CA GLN A 263 -12.66 19.23 -0.01
C GLN A 263 -12.27 20.71 -0.12
N GLN A 264 -11.90 21.14 -1.32
CA GLN A 264 -11.57 22.53 -1.64
C GLN A 264 -12.55 23.08 -2.67
N ILE A 265 -12.90 24.35 -2.51
CA ILE A 265 -13.89 25.05 -3.32
C ILE A 265 -13.31 26.40 -3.74
N SER A 266 -13.37 26.72 -5.04
CA SER A 266 -13.17 28.08 -5.54
C SER A 266 -14.43 28.56 -6.26
N THR A 267 -14.82 29.80 -6.00
CA THR A 267 -16.05 30.40 -6.53
C THR A 267 -15.73 31.78 -7.10
N MET A 268 -15.84 31.92 -8.43
CA MET A 268 -15.57 33.15 -9.18
C MET A 268 -16.64 33.40 -10.26
N PRO A 269 -17.93 33.60 -9.87
CA PRO A 269 -19.01 33.80 -10.82
C PRO A 269 -18.86 35.13 -11.57
N ARG A 270 -18.99 35.08 -12.90
CA ARG A 270 -19.02 36.26 -13.79
C ARG A 270 -20.32 37.04 -13.61
N LYS A 271 -20.40 38.31 -14.01
CA LYS A 271 -21.65 39.10 -13.95
C LYS A 271 -22.61 38.79 -15.12
N THR A 272 -22.89 37.51 -15.36
CA THR A 272 -23.77 36.99 -16.41
C THR A 272 -24.88 36.15 -15.80
N ALA A 273 -25.92 35.81 -16.58
CA ALA A 273 -26.91 34.82 -16.16
C ALA A 273 -26.31 33.40 -16.20
N GLN A 274 -26.82 32.48 -15.37
CA GLN A 274 -26.36 31.07 -15.32
C GLN A 274 -24.86 30.94 -15.00
N ASN A 275 -24.32 31.85 -14.21
CA ASN A 275 -22.90 31.98 -13.87
C ASN A 275 -22.45 31.13 -12.66
N SER A 276 -23.33 30.32 -12.07
CA SER A 276 -23.08 29.64 -10.78
C SER A 276 -22.94 28.12 -10.90
N TRP A 277 -23.00 27.57 -12.12
CA TRP A 277 -22.86 26.13 -12.34
C TRP A 277 -21.48 25.63 -11.90
N GLU A 278 -21.49 24.44 -11.30
CA GLU A 278 -20.34 23.81 -10.67
C GLU A 278 -19.65 22.80 -11.59
N ARG A 279 -18.32 22.72 -11.50
CA ARG A 279 -17.52 21.59 -11.96
C ARG A 279 -16.90 20.88 -10.76
N TYR A 280 -17.04 19.56 -10.71
CA TYR A 280 -16.42 18.71 -9.69
C TYR A 280 -15.28 17.88 -10.32
N GLY A 281 -14.09 17.93 -9.71
CA GLY A 281 -12.90 17.20 -10.17
C GLY A 281 -12.38 16.23 -9.11
N TRP A 282 -12.15 14.97 -9.51
CA TRP A 282 -11.60 13.91 -8.66
C TRP A 282 -10.58 13.03 -9.43
N PRO A 283 -9.46 12.62 -8.81
CA PRO A 283 -8.95 13.12 -7.53
C PRO A 283 -8.34 14.54 -7.66
N GLY A 284 -8.10 15.21 -6.54
CA GLY A 284 -7.54 16.55 -6.50
C GLY A 284 -6.01 16.64 -6.62
N ASP A 285 -5.28 15.55 -6.38
CA ASP A 285 -3.80 15.47 -6.38
C ASP A 285 -3.11 16.33 -5.31
N TYR A 286 -3.70 16.37 -4.13
CA TYR A 286 -3.13 16.99 -2.94
C TYR A 286 -3.50 16.23 -1.67
N VAL A 287 -2.65 16.36 -0.66
CA VAL A 287 -2.93 15.90 0.71
C VAL A 287 -2.83 17.03 1.72
N VAL A 288 -2.50 18.25 1.29
CA VAL A 288 -2.40 19.46 2.11
C VAL A 288 -3.41 20.48 1.61
N GLU A 289 -4.20 21.02 2.51
CA GLU A 289 -5.36 21.87 2.24
C GLU A 289 -4.99 23.14 1.45
N SER A 290 -3.87 23.80 1.80
CA SER A 290 -3.39 24.98 1.08
C SER A 290 -2.96 24.69 -0.36
N GLU A 291 -2.47 23.49 -0.65
CA GLU A 291 -2.16 23.06 -2.02
C GLU A 291 -3.44 22.85 -2.82
N GLY A 292 -4.43 22.20 -2.20
CA GLY A 292 -5.75 22.04 -2.79
C GLY A 292 -6.42 23.38 -3.09
N GLU A 293 -6.31 24.38 -2.20
CA GLU A 293 -6.81 25.74 -2.41
C GLU A 293 -6.17 26.38 -3.67
N GLN A 294 -4.85 26.23 -3.84
CA GLN A 294 -4.13 26.72 -5.00
C GLN A 294 -4.57 26.02 -6.30
N LEU A 295 -4.68 24.69 -6.28
CA LEU A 295 -5.07 23.88 -7.44
C LEU A 295 -6.52 24.18 -7.86
N VAL A 296 -7.46 24.22 -6.90
CA VAL A 296 -8.86 24.52 -7.19
C VAL A 296 -9.05 25.94 -7.72
N ARG A 297 -8.31 26.91 -7.17
CA ARG A 297 -8.30 28.29 -7.66
C ARG A 297 -7.76 28.36 -9.08
N THR A 298 -6.66 27.66 -9.37
CA THR A 298 -6.07 27.60 -10.71
C THR A 298 -7.07 27.06 -11.73
N ARG A 299 -7.80 25.98 -11.40
CA ARG A 299 -8.85 25.43 -12.27
C ARG A 299 -10.04 26.37 -12.46
N MET A 300 -10.41 27.13 -11.44
CA MET A 300 -11.45 28.15 -11.53
C MET A 300 -11.00 29.34 -12.42
N GLU A 301 -9.74 29.77 -12.28
CA GLU A 301 -9.15 30.81 -13.13
C GLU A 301 -9.08 30.36 -14.60
N GLU A 302 -8.73 29.09 -14.86
CA GLU A 302 -8.72 28.47 -16.21
C GLU A 302 -10.11 28.43 -16.84
N ALA A 303 -11.14 28.01 -16.10
CA ALA A 303 -12.50 28.06 -16.61
C ALA A 303 -12.96 29.51 -16.86
N GLY A 304 -12.54 30.45 -16.01
CA GLY A 304 -12.90 31.86 -16.11
C GLY A 304 -12.23 32.60 -17.27
N SER A 305 -11.01 32.23 -17.65
CA SER A 305 -10.19 32.94 -18.65
C SER A 305 -10.77 32.90 -20.05
N LEU A 306 -11.58 31.89 -20.36
CA LEU A 306 -12.29 31.76 -21.64
C LEU A 306 -13.51 32.68 -21.76
N GLY A 307 -14.01 33.23 -20.65
CA GLY A 307 -15.27 33.95 -20.69
C GLY A 307 -15.17 35.37 -21.27
N GLU A 308 -14.01 36.02 -21.24
CA GLU A 308 -13.80 37.35 -21.86
C GLU A 308 -12.56 37.32 -22.74
N LEU A 309 -12.76 37.19 -24.04
CA LEU A 309 -11.70 37.14 -25.05
C LEU A 309 -11.96 38.20 -26.12
N ALA A 310 -10.94 38.57 -26.88
CA ALA A 310 -11.16 39.33 -28.10
C ALA A 310 -10.26 38.82 -29.23
N THR A 311 -10.75 38.96 -30.46
CA THR A 311 -9.98 38.65 -31.67
C THR A 311 -9.73 39.94 -32.44
N GLY A 312 -8.52 40.12 -32.95
CA GLY A 312 -8.10 41.30 -33.69
C GLY A 312 -7.47 40.93 -35.02
N SER A 313 -7.48 41.88 -35.96
CA SER A 313 -6.85 41.71 -37.27
C SER A 313 -6.41 43.05 -37.85
N GLY A 314 -5.26 43.08 -38.50
CA GLY A 314 -4.69 44.31 -39.04
C GLY A 314 -3.39 44.13 -39.80
N ASN A 315 -2.83 45.22 -40.30
CA ASN A 315 -1.54 45.25 -41.01
C ASN A 315 -0.36 45.56 -40.07
N LEU A 316 -0.33 44.90 -38.91
CA LEU A 316 0.62 45.19 -37.83
C LEU A 316 1.79 44.19 -37.87
N ARG A 317 3.03 44.69 -37.90
CA ARG A 317 4.24 43.84 -37.96
C ARG A 317 4.67 43.28 -36.60
N ALA A 318 4.29 43.91 -35.48
CA ALA A 318 4.68 43.49 -34.13
C ALA A 318 3.49 43.37 -33.16
N VAL A 319 2.67 42.35 -33.39
CA VAL A 319 1.79 41.74 -32.38
C VAL A 319 2.43 40.40 -32.00
N VAL A 320 2.81 40.27 -30.73
CA VAL A 320 3.65 39.16 -30.22
C VAL A 320 2.98 38.52 -29.01
N PRO A 321 2.70 37.21 -29.03
CA PRO A 321 2.17 36.50 -27.87
C PRO A 321 3.05 36.65 -26.63
N GLY A 322 2.42 36.91 -25.48
CA GLY A 322 3.14 37.22 -24.25
C GLY A 322 3.49 38.70 -24.06
N CYS A 323 3.22 39.57 -25.04
CA CYS A 323 3.34 41.02 -24.87
C CYS A 323 1.99 41.68 -24.53
N LEU A 324 2.08 42.79 -23.78
CA LEU A 324 0.94 43.67 -23.51
C LEU A 324 0.78 44.70 -24.64
N VAL A 325 -0.48 44.97 -25.02
CA VAL A 325 -0.84 45.94 -26.05
C VAL A 325 -2.09 46.72 -25.64
N THR A 326 -2.11 48.03 -25.89
CA THR A 326 -3.27 48.90 -25.67
C THR A 326 -4.00 49.15 -26.99
N LEU A 327 -5.29 48.82 -27.06
CA LEU A 327 -6.15 49.22 -28.18
C LEU A 327 -6.74 50.61 -27.91
N GLU A 328 -6.75 51.47 -28.92
CA GLU A 328 -7.40 52.78 -28.84
C GLU A 328 -8.26 53.06 -30.08
N ARG A 329 -9.16 54.05 -29.99
CA ARG A 329 -10.02 54.54 -31.08
C ARG A 329 -11.04 53.52 -31.63
N HIS A 330 -11.27 52.41 -30.92
CA HIS A 330 -12.33 51.48 -31.25
C HIS A 330 -13.71 52.09 -30.93
N PRO A 331 -14.75 51.90 -31.78
CA PRO A 331 -16.09 52.45 -31.54
C PRO A 331 -16.75 51.98 -30.24
N GLN A 332 -16.46 50.75 -29.80
CA GLN A 332 -16.87 50.27 -28.48
C GLN A 332 -15.86 50.73 -27.43
N ASN A 333 -16.28 51.65 -26.57
CA ASN A 333 -15.42 52.24 -25.53
C ASN A 333 -14.78 51.19 -24.61
N GLU A 334 -15.52 50.13 -24.25
CA GLU A 334 -15.00 49.04 -23.42
C GLU A 334 -13.89 48.25 -24.10
N SER A 335 -13.74 48.32 -25.43
CA SER A 335 -12.62 47.68 -26.12
C SER A 335 -11.34 48.52 -26.06
N ASN A 336 -11.41 49.80 -25.68
CA ASN A 336 -10.25 50.68 -25.62
C ASN A 336 -9.51 50.52 -24.28
N ARG A 337 -8.71 49.46 -24.17
CA ARG A 337 -7.96 49.12 -22.96
C ARG A 337 -6.71 48.29 -23.28
N GLN A 338 -5.98 47.92 -22.24
CA GLN A 338 -4.82 47.05 -22.34
C GLN A 338 -5.22 45.57 -22.36
N TYR A 339 -4.51 44.80 -23.19
CA TYR A 339 -4.71 43.40 -23.47
C TYR A 339 -3.37 42.66 -23.42
N LEU A 340 -3.40 41.38 -23.06
CA LEU A 340 -2.32 40.43 -23.29
C LEU A 340 -2.61 39.68 -24.58
N VAL A 341 -1.63 39.63 -25.48
CA VAL A 341 -1.71 38.81 -26.70
C VAL A 341 -1.50 37.36 -26.32
N THR A 342 -2.50 36.52 -26.58
CA THR A 342 -2.49 35.09 -26.24
C THR A 342 -2.14 34.21 -27.44
N HIS A 343 -2.49 34.64 -28.65
CA HIS A 343 -2.17 33.97 -29.91
C HIS A 343 -1.98 35.00 -31.03
N ALA A 344 -1.13 34.71 -32.01
CA ALA A 344 -0.95 35.52 -33.20
C ALA A 344 -0.59 34.65 -34.42
N HIS A 345 -1.31 34.87 -35.52
CA HIS A 345 -1.02 34.36 -36.85
C HIS A 345 -0.52 35.50 -37.73
N LEU A 346 0.77 35.48 -38.10
CA LEU A 346 1.39 36.50 -38.94
C LEU A 346 1.53 35.99 -40.37
N LEU A 347 1.16 36.83 -41.33
CA LEU A 347 1.47 36.70 -42.75
C LEU A 347 2.15 37.99 -43.22
N LEU A 348 3.36 37.88 -43.76
CA LEU A 348 4.09 38.97 -44.39
C LEU A 348 4.68 38.45 -45.70
N GLN A 349 4.34 39.07 -46.82
CA GLN A 349 4.84 38.70 -48.14
C GLN A 349 5.18 39.92 -48.99
N ASP A 350 6.24 39.82 -49.78
CA ASP A 350 6.58 40.82 -50.79
C ASP A 350 5.59 40.71 -51.97
N VAL A 351 4.90 41.81 -52.30
CA VAL A 351 4.00 41.89 -53.44
C VAL A 351 4.73 42.63 -54.55
N GLY A 352 5.48 41.86 -55.36
CA GLY A 352 6.23 42.44 -56.46
C GLY A 352 5.31 42.87 -57.60
N ASP A 353 5.21 44.18 -57.84
CA ASP A 353 4.76 44.71 -59.13
C ASP A 353 5.93 45.37 -59.85
N ALA A 354 5.91 45.37 -61.19
CA ALA A 354 7.02 45.79 -62.08
C ALA A 354 7.40 47.28 -62.00
N SER A 355 6.98 48.00 -60.95
CA SER A 355 7.34 49.38 -60.65
C SER A 355 8.33 49.41 -59.49
N SER A 356 9.26 50.36 -59.50
CA SER A 356 10.40 50.47 -58.58
C SER A 356 10.04 50.84 -57.12
N GLN A 357 8.83 50.50 -56.63
CA GLN A 357 8.42 50.63 -55.24
C GLN A 357 8.19 49.22 -54.66
N GLN A 358 8.87 48.89 -53.55
CA GLN A 358 8.61 47.65 -52.83
C GLN A 358 7.28 47.77 -52.08
N GLU A 359 6.22 47.19 -52.65
CA GLU A 359 4.96 46.96 -51.96
C GLU A 359 5.03 45.60 -51.24
N PHE A 360 4.57 45.55 -49.99
CA PHE A 360 4.46 44.31 -49.21
C PHE A 360 3.05 44.22 -48.63
N GLU A 361 2.60 43.00 -48.42
CA GLU A 361 1.37 42.71 -47.71
C GLU A 361 1.72 42.17 -46.33
N CYS A 362 1.21 42.81 -45.29
CA CYS A 362 1.29 42.35 -43.91
C CYS A 362 -0.12 42.19 -43.36
N ARG A 363 -0.41 41.02 -42.79
CA ARG A 363 -1.62 40.72 -42.05
C ARG A 363 -1.25 39.97 -40.78
N VAL A 364 -1.84 40.37 -39.66
CA VAL A 364 -1.81 39.58 -38.44
C VAL A 364 -3.24 39.39 -37.94
N ASP A 365 -3.60 38.16 -37.62
CA ASP A 365 -4.79 37.81 -36.85
C ASP A 365 -4.32 37.42 -35.44
N PHE A 366 -4.98 37.92 -34.40
CA PHE A 366 -4.51 37.69 -33.03
C PHE A 366 -5.65 37.56 -32.04
N ASP A 367 -5.41 36.77 -31.00
CA ASP A 367 -6.30 36.62 -29.86
C ASP A 367 -5.70 37.32 -28.66
N VAL A 368 -6.58 37.93 -27.87
CA VAL A 368 -6.20 38.68 -26.68
C VAL A 368 -7.16 38.43 -25.52
N ILE A 369 -6.63 38.56 -24.32
CA ILE A 369 -7.38 38.64 -23.08
C ILE A 369 -7.14 40.01 -22.43
N PRO A 370 -8.16 40.68 -21.84
CA PRO A 370 -7.92 41.94 -21.14
C PRO A 370 -6.88 41.78 -20.02
N ALA A 371 -5.95 42.73 -19.90
CA ALA A 371 -4.86 42.65 -18.91
C ALA A 371 -5.34 42.67 -17.45
N SER A 372 -6.60 43.07 -17.21
CA SER A 372 -7.26 43.04 -15.91
C SER A 372 -7.83 41.67 -15.52
N LYS A 373 -7.75 40.68 -16.40
CA LYS A 373 -8.18 39.29 -16.15
C LYS A 373 -6.98 38.38 -15.99
N VAL A 374 -7.17 37.29 -15.27
CA VAL A 374 -6.17 36.23 -15.14
C VAL A 374 -6.21 35.36 -16.39
N PHE A 375 -5.03 35.06 -16.93
CA PHE A 375 -4.85 34.05 -17.96
C PHE A 375 -4.35 32.75 -17.33
N ARG A 376 -4.93 31.64 -17.78
CA ARG A 376 -4.37 30.29 -17.61
C ARG A 376 -4.40 29.61 -18.96
N ALA A 377 -3.33 28.87 -19.28
CA ALA A 377 -3.27 28.12 -20.52
C ALA A 377 -4.32 26.99 -20.51
N PRO A 378 -4.92 26.67 -21.67
CA PRO A 378 -5.79 25.51 -21.79
C PRO A 378 -5.02 24.20 -21.53
N ALA A 379 -5.76 23.15 -21.21
CA ALA A 379 -5.19 21.81 -21.06
C ALA A 379 -4.38 21.39 -22.30
N PRO A 380 -3.17 20.82 -22.11
CA PRO A 380 -2.39 20.27 -23.20
C PRO A 380 -3.19 19.23 -24.01
N PRO A 381 -2.96 19.12 -25.34
CA PRO A 381 -3.69 18.15 -26.18
C PRO A 381 -3.45 16.70 -25.80
N VAL A 382 -2.24 16.39 -25.31
CA VAL A 382 -1.87 15.05 -24.84
C VAL A 382 -2.34 14.91 -23.39
N PRO A 383 -3.28 14.00 -23.08
CA PRO A 383 -3.73 13.81 -21.72
C PRO A 383 -2.64 13.19 -20.85
N ARG A 384 -2.73 13.40 -19.53
CA ARG A 384 -1.83 12.77 -18.55
C ARG A 384 -1.79 11.25 -18.77
N PRO A 385 -0.59 10.63 -18.82
CA PRO A 385 -0.47 9.20 -19.01
C PRO A 385 -1.11 8.43 -17.85
N ARG A 386 -1.74 7.30 -18.17
CA ARG A 386 -2.31 6.38 -17.19
C ARG A 386 -1.74 4.98 -17.38
N THR A 387 -1.57 4.26 -16.28
CA THR A 387 -1.27 2.83 -16.31
C THR A 387 -2.51 2.04 -16.70
N THR A 388 -2.34 1.00 -17.52
CA THR A 388 -3.46 0.16 -18.00
C THR A 388 -3.60 -1.17 -17.24
N GLY A 389 -2.82 -1.37 -16.19
CA GLY A 389 -2.84 -2.58 -15.38
C GLY A 389 -1.65 -2.66 -14.42
N PRO A 390 -1.67 -3.66 -13.53
CA PRO A 390 -0.62 -3.83 -12.54
C PRO A 390 0.71 -4.25 -13.18
N GLN A 391 1.80 -3.89 -12.50
CA GLN A 391 3.17 -4.21 -12.89
C GLN A 391 3.89 -4.85 -11.72
N THR A 392 5.01 -5.53 -11.97
CA THR A 392 5.87 -5.99 -10.87
C THR A 392 6.97 -4.98 -10.58
N ALA A 393 7.46 -5.02 -9.33
CA ALA A 393 8.60 -4.24 -8.86
C ALA A 393 9.34 -5.03 -7.78
N ILE A 394 10.60 -4.67 -7.53
CA ILE A 394 11.43 -5.30 -6.50
C ILE A 394 11.49 -4.39 -5.27
N VAL A 395 11.29 -4.96 -4.08
CA VAL A 395 11.39 -4.23 -2.82
C VAL A 395 12.85 -3.82 -2.57
N THR A 396 13.08 -2.57 -2.18
CA THR A 396 14.40 -2.01 -1.89
C THR A 396 14.48 -1.39 -0.50
N GLY A 397 15.70 -1.14 -0.05
CA GLY A 397 16.01 -0.49 1.22
C GLY A 397 17.52 -0.34 1.40
N PRO A 398 17.96 0.14 2.57
CA PRO A 398 19.36 0.42 2.82
C PRO A 398 20.20 -0.87 2.88
N ALA A 399 21.47 -0.74 2.49
CA ALA A 399 22.41 -1.85 2.50
C ALA A 399 22.52 -2.50 3.88
N GLY A 400 22.58 -3.84 3.91
CA GLY A 400 22.73 -4.63 5.14
C GLY A 400 21.43 -4.88 5.91
N ARG A 401 20.27 -4.39 5.43
CA ARG A 401 18.95 -4.71 6.00
C ARG A 401 18.24 -5.79 5.19
N GLU A 402 17.39 -6.56 5.86
CA GLU A 402 16.43 -7.47 5.19
C GLU A 402 15.04 -6.85 5.07
N ILE A 403 14.67 -5.95 5.98
CA ILE A 403 13.34 -5.33 6.07
C ILE A 403 13.51 -3.82 6.20
N TRP A 404 12.79 -3.07 5.38
CA TRP A 404 12.73 -1.61 5.45
C TRP A 404 11.29 -1.16 5.30
N THR A 405 10.70 -0.71 6.41
CA THR A 405 9.29 -0.33 6.50
C THR A 405 9.13 0.85 7.44
N ASP A 406 8.04 1.60 7.25
CA ASP A 406 7.60 2.64 8.18
C ASP A 406 6.45 2.17 9.09
N GLU A 407 5.92 3.10 9.88
CA GLU A 407 4.82 2.90 10.84
C GLU A 407 3.49 2.42 10.21
N TYR A 408 3.35 2.54 8.89
CA TYR A 408 2.16 2.10 8.14
C TYR A 408 2.38 0.77 7.41
N GLY A 409 3.54 0.13 7.56
CA GLY A 409 3.86 -1.10 6.83
C GLY A 409 4.19 -0.88 5.35
N ARG A 410 4.56 0.36 4.95
CA ARG A 410 4.90 0.70 3.57
C ARG A 410 6.30 0.24 3.23
N VAL A 411 6.56 -0.02 1.95
CA VAL A 411 7.89 -0.41 1.44
C VAL A 411 8.36 0.53 0.34
N LYS A 412 9.64 0.50 0.01
CA LYS A 412 10.19 1.18 -1.17
C LYS A 412 10.49 0.19 -2.29
N LEU A 413 10.40 0.65 -3.53
CA LEU A 413 10.37 -0.21 -4.70
C LEU A 413 11.35 0.27 -5.79
N SER A 414 11.90 -0.68 -6.52
CA SER A 414 12.57 -0.50 -7.80
C SER A 414 11.65 -0.99 -8.90
N PHE A 415 11.09 -0.06 -9.67
CA PHE A 415 10.31 -0.35 -10.86
C PHE A 415 11.22 -0.75 -12.03
N HIS A 416 10.83 -1.77 -12.79
CA HIS A 416 11.66 -2.30 -13.89
C HIS A 416 11.96 -1.29 -15.00
N TRP A 417 11.06 -0.34 -15.23
CA TRP A 417 11.21 0.72 -16.24
C TRP A 417 12.07 1.89 -15.76
N ASN A 418 12.32 2.05 -14.44
CA ASN A 418 13.10 3.16 -13.92
C ASN A 418 14.60 2.87 -14.05
N ARG A 419 15.18 3.27 -15.18
CA ARG A 419 16.62 3.12 -15.45
C ARG A 419 17.53 3.97 -14.55
N TYR A 420 16.98 4.97 -13.86
CA TYR A 420 17.72 5.85 -12.95
C TYR A 420 17.71 5.36 -11.49
N CYS A 421 17.10 4.20 -11.24
CA CYS A 421 16.97 3.63 -9.91
C CYS A 421 18.33 3.23 -9.31
N THR A 422 18.61 3.72 -8.11
CA THR A 422 19.80 3.38 -7.30
C THR A 422 19.70 2.00 -6.64
N LYS A 423 18.50 1.41 -6.59
CA LYS A 423 18.19 0.12 -5.93
C LYS A 423 18.48 0.10 -4.42
N ASP A 424 18.34 1.25 -3.78
CA ASP A 424 18.50 1.47 -2.34
C ASP A 424 17.24 2.12 -1.74
N GLU A 425 17.36 2.70 -0.54
CA GLU A 425 16.29 3.44 0.15
C GLU A 425 15.82 4.72 -0.57
N ASN A 426 16.43 5.12 -1.68
CA ASN A 426 16.06 6.29 -2.47
C ASN A 426 15.37 5.91 -3.79
N SER A 427 15.07 4.63 -4.00
CA SER A 427 14.51 4.11 -5.27
C SER A 427 13.11 4.64 -5.61
N SER A 428 12.27 4.86 -4.59
CA SER A 428 10.91 5.37 -4.72
C SER A 428 10.42 6.05 -3.44
N CYS A 429 9.21 6.62 -3.51
CA CYS A 429 8.42 6.97 -2.33
C CYS A 429 8.03 5.73 -1.53
N TRP A 430 7.41 5.94 -0.37
CA TRP A 430 6.84 4.88 0.43
C TRP A 430 5.51 4.39 -0.14
N VAL A 431 5.47 3.13 -0.55
CA VAL A 431 4.33 2.50 -1.22
C VAL A 431 3.53 1.63 -0.24
N ARG A 432 2.22 1.84 -0.15
CA ARG A 432 1.32 1.06 0.71
C ARG A 432 1.25 -0.40 0.27
N VAL A 433 1.14 -1.30 1.24
CA VAL A 433 1.07 -2.75 1.00
C VAL A 433 -0.28 -3.30 1.43
N SER A 434 -0.99 -3.89 0.48
CA SER A 434 -2.20 -4.66 0.73
C SER A 434 -1.90 -5.81 1.69
N SER A 435 -2.75 -5.93 2.71
CA SER A 435 -2.69 -6.95 3.73
C SER A 435 -3.87 -7.92 3.57
N PRO A 436 -3.72 -9.22 3.86
CA PRO A 436 -4.82 -10.18 3.74
C PRO A 436 -6.07 -9.80 4.57
N TRP A 437 -5.87 -9.07 5.66
CA TRP A 437 -6.92 -8.53 6.52
C TRP A 437 -6.38 -7.31 7.27
N ALA A 438 -7.09 -6.18 7.25
CA ALA A 438 -6.69 -4.96 7.94
C ALA A 438 -7.89 -4.31 8.66
N GLY A 439 -7.82 -4.21 9.99
CA GLY A 439 -8.80 -3.53 10.84
C GLY A 439 -8.13 -2.57 11.83
N ALA A 440 -8.92 -1.95 12.71
CA ALA A 440 -8.41 -1.01 13.70
C ALA A 440 -7.60 -1.73 14.79
N ASN A 441 -6.28 -1.81 14.60
CA ASN A 441 -5.32 -2.52 15.46
C ASN A 441 -5.50 -4.05 15.54
N PHE A 442 -6.06 -4.66 14.48
CA PHE A 442 -6.12 -6.11 14.32
C PHE A 442 -6.04 -6.47 12.82
N GLY A 443 -5.61 -7.67 12.49
CA GLY A 443 -5.50 -8.12 11.10
C GLY A 443 -4.34 -9.07 10.87
N GLY A 444 -4.01 -9.30 9.59
CA GLY A 444 -2.86 -10.07 9.15
C GLY A 444 -1.81 -9.16 8.53
N ILE A 445 -0.59 -9.15 9.07
CA ILE A 445 0.51 -8.33 8.55
C ILE A 445 1.67 -9.21 8.11
N GLN A 446 2.17 -8.95 6.90
CA GLN A 446 3.33 -9.63 6.33
C GLN A 446 4.07 -8.61 5.48
N ILE A 447 5.17 -8.04 5.98
CA ILE A 447 5.90 -7.00 5.25
C ILE A 447 6.79 -7.63 4.18
N PRO A 448 6.67 -7.23 2.90
CA PRO A 448 7.61 -7.62 1.85
C PRO A 448 9.05 -7.25 2.23
N ARG A 449 9.98 -8.18 2.04
CA ARG A 449 11.40 -7.99 2.37
C ARG A 449 12.17 -7.47 1.17
N ILE A 450 13.30 -6.80 1.42
CA ILE A 450 14.21 -6.32 0.38
C ILE A 450 14.60 -7.49 -0.54
N GLY A 451 14.52 -7.28 -1.85
CA GLY A 451 14.78 -8.28 -2.88
C GLY A 451 13.57 -9.13 -3.29
N GLN A 452 12.43 -9.03 -2.59
CA GLN A 452 11.20 -9.73 -2.99
C GLN A 452 10.47 -8.99 -4.11
N GLU A 453 9.81 -9.74 -4.98
CA GLU A 453 8.98 -9.21 -6.05
C GLU A 453 7.53 -9.02 -5.59
N VAL A 454 7.00 -7.84 -5.87
CA VAL A 454 5.65 -7.42 -5.53
C VAL A 454 4.88 -7.01 -6.78
N ILE A 455 3.56 -7.17 -6.74
CA ILE A 455 2.64 -6.64 -7.75
C ILE A 455 2.19 -5.26 -7.27
N VAL A 456 2.35 -4.25 -8.13
CA VAL A 456 2.02 -2.85 -7.91
C VAL A 456 0.90 -2.47 -8.86
N ASP A 457 -0.21 -1.99 -8.31
CA ASP A 457 -1.25 -1.28 -9.04
C ASP A 457 -1.13 0.23 -8.77
N PHE A 458 -1.91 1.04 -9.48
CA PHE A 458 -1.84 2.49 -9.39
C PHE A 458 -3.25 3.06 -9.21
N GLU A 459 -3.47 3.86 -8.16
CA GLU A 459 -4.79 4.39 -7.84
C GLU A 459 -5.30 5.27 -8.99
N ASN A 460 -6.51 4.98 -9.49
CA ASN A 460 -7.08 5.61 -10.70
C ASN A 460 -6.19 5.46 -11.96
N GLY A 461 -5.24 4.52 -11.96
CA GLY A 461 -4.23 4.38 -13.00
C GLY A 461 -3.21 5.51 -13.05
N ASP A 462 -3.07 6.30 -11.98
CA ASP A 462 -2.11 7.40 -11.88
C ASP A 462 -0.71 6.88 -11.51
N PRO A 463 0.30 7.01 -12.39
CA PRO A 463 1.67 6.57 -12.11
C PRO A 463 2.27 7.16 -10.82
N ASP A 464 1.76 8.28 -10.33
CA ASP A 464 2.22 8.94 -9.11
C ASP A 464 1.67 8.28 -7.81
N ARG A 465 0.67 7.39 -7.92
CA ARG A 465 -0.02 6.77 -6.78
C ARG A 465 0.11 5.24 -6.77
N PRO A 466 1.33 4.69 -6.62
CA PRO A 466 1.52 3.25 -6.55
C PRO A 466 0.94 2.64 -5.26
N ILE A 467 0.44 1.41 -5.36
CA ILE A 467 0.01 0.57 -4.24
C ILE A 467 0.36 -0.89 -4.51
N VAL A 468 1.01 -1.55 -3.55
CA VAL A 468 1.31 -2.99 -3.65
C VAL A 468 0.04 -3.79 -3.36
N THR A 469 -0.42 -4.59 -4.32
CA THR A 469 -1.64 -5.39 -4.22
C THR A 469 -1.38 -6.88 -4.04
N GLY A 470 -0.17 -7.34 -4.36
CA GLY A 470 0.17 -8.76 -4.30
C GLY A 470 1.66 -9.04 -4.29
N ARG A 471 2.01 -10.32 -4.33
CA ARG A 471 3.39 -10.83 -4.29
C ARG A 471 3.47 -12.07 -5.16
N VAL A 472 4.65 -12.28 -5.75
CA VAL A 472 4.90 -13.43 -6.61
C VAL A 472 6.26 -14.04 -6.30
N TYR A 473 6.36 -15.36 -6.49
CA TYR A 473 7.64 -16.06 -6.48
C TYR A 473 8.31 -15.94 -7.85
N ASN A 474 9.64 -15.96 -7.87
CA ASN A 474 10.46 -15.93 -9.07
C ASN A 474 11.71 -16.83 -8.90
N ALA A 475 12.61 -16.83 -9.87
CA ALA A 475 13.78 -17.72 -9.84
C ALA A 475 14.73 -17.45 -8.65
N ASP A 476 14.80 -16.20 -8.18
CA ASP A 476 15.61 -15.81 -7.01
C ASP A 476 14.86 -16.08 -5.70
N ASN A 477 13.53 -16.00 -5.73
CA ASN A 477 12.64 -16.21 -4.60
C ASN A 477 11.69 -17.37 -4.92
N MET A 478 12.18 -18.61 -4.80
CA MET A 478 11.36 -19.81 -5.03
C MET A 478 10.37 -20.08 -3.89
N PRO A 479 9.24 -20.76 -4.15
CA PRO A 479 8.32 -21.22 -3.11
C PRO A 479 9.02 -22.06 -2.03
N PRO A 480 8.52 -22.04 -0.77
CA PRO A 480 9.18 -22.69 0.37
C PRO A 480 9.18 -24.23 0.29
N TRP A 481 8.31 -24.82 -0.53
CA TRP A 481 8.26 -26.25 -0.79
C TRP A 481 8.56 -26.53 -2.25
N THR A 482 9.31 -27.58 -2.52
CA THR A 482 9.69 -27.96 -3.88
C THR A 482 8.45 -28.31 -4.70
N LEU A 483 8.22 -27.56 -5.78
CA LEU A 483 7.14 -27.80 -6.74
C LEU A 483 7.72 -28.36 -8.04
N PRO A 484 6.98 -29.25 -8.76
CA PRO A 484 5.60 -29.66 -8.49
C PRO A 484 5.43 -30.81 -7.47
N ASP A 485 6.52 -31.39 -6.96
CA ASP A 485 6.49 -32.61 -6.13
C ASP A 485 5.59 -32.51 -4.89
N ASN A 486 5.49 -31.32 -4.29
CA ASN A 486 4.69 -31.04 -3.09
C ASN A 486 3.43 -30.20 -3.40
N ALA A 487 2.79 -30.41 -4.55
CA ALA A 487 1.61 -29.63 -4.97
C ALA A 487 0.39 -29.74 -4.02
N THR A 488 0.36 -30.74 -3.13
CA THR A 488 -0.68 -30.91 -2.09
C THR A 488 -0.32 -30.22 -0.76
N GLN A 489 0.82 -29.54 -0.67
CA GLN A 489 1.22 -28.80 0.53
C GLN A 489 0.81 -27.33 0.42
N SER A 490 0.27 -26.80 1.52
CA SER A 490 -0.11 -25.39 1.64
C SER A 490 0.17 -24.86 3.05
N GLY A 491 0.23 -23.53 3.21
CA GLY A 491 0.36 -22.89 4.52
C GLY A 491 1.31 -21.70 4.53
N LEU A 492 1.90 -21.44 5.70
CA LEU A 492 2.77 -20.31 5.97
C LEU A 492 4.13 -20.80 6.47
N LEU A 493 5.21 -20.32 5.85
CA LEU A 493 6.58 -20.49 6.33
C LEU A 493 7.22 -19.11 6.43
N THR A 494 7.72 -18.77 7.62
CA THR A 494 8.40 -17.49 7.87
C THR A 494 9.87 -17.74 8.22
N ARG A 495 10.73 -16.77 7.92
CA ARG A 495 12.17 -16.84 8.21
C ARG A 495 12.53 -15.94 9.37
N SER A 496 13.45 -16.38 10.22
CA SER A 496 14.09 -15.50 11.19
C SER A 496 14.73 -14.30 10.48
N SER A 497 14.67 -13.13 11.11
CA SER A 497 15.23 -11.88 10.60
C SER A 497 15.82 -11.10 11.78
N GLU A 498 16.93 -10.40 11.64
CA GLU A 498 17.89 -10.42 10.51
C GLU A 498 18.90 -11.58 10.65
N GLY A 499 19.50 -12.02 9.53
CA GLY A 499 20.59 -12.99 9.51
C GLY A 499 20.16 -14.46 9.66
N GLY A 500 18.88 -14.76 9.46
CA GLY A 500 18.37 -16.13 9.52
C GLY A 500 18.86 -16.98 8.35
N SER A 501 19.23 -18.23 8.61
CA SER A 501 19.54 -19.19 7.56
C SER A 501 18.28 -19.90 7.05
N GLY A 502 18.42 -20.69 5.98
CA GLY A 502 17.39 -21.61 5.51
C GLY A 502 16.94 -22.67 6.53
N ALA A 503 17.62 -22.80 7.67
CA ALA A 503 17.20 -23.68 8.76
C ALA A 503 16.32 -22.99 9.81
N ASN A 504 16.32 -21.65 9.88
CA ASN A 504 15.63 -20.92 10.94
C ASN A 504 14.24 -20.46 10.46
N ALA A 505 13.18 -21.07 10.99
CA ALA A 505 11.83 -20.81 10.50
C ALA A 505 10.72 -21.06 11.52
N ASN A 506 9.62 -20.34 11.40
CA ASN A 506 8.33 -20.78 11.94
C ASN A 506 7.46 -21.28 10.79
N ALA A 507 6.64 -22.30 11.03
CA ALA A 507 5.78 -22.84 10.00
C ALA A 507 4.43 -23.35 10.53
N LEU A 508 3.39 -23.13 9.74
CA LEU A 508 2.12 -23.85 9.79
C LEU A 508 1.87 -24.42 8.40
N ARG A 509 1.93 -25.74 8.26
CA ARG A 509 1.77 -26.43 6.97
C ARG A 509 0.67 -27.47 7.04
N PHE A 510 -0.15 -27.51 6.00
CA PHE A 510 -1.13 -28.54 5.71
C PHE A 510 -0.61 -29.41 4.56
N GLU A 511 -0.70 -30.72 4.71
CA GLU A 511 -0.46 -31.73 3.66
C GLU A 511 -1.78 -32.44 3.41
N ASP A 512 -2.31 -32.31 2.19
CA ASP A 512 -3.61 -32.84 1.78
C ASP A 512 -3.47 -34.12 0.93
N LYS A 513 -2.26 -34.70 0.85
CA LYS A 513 -2.06 -35.99 0.18
C LYS A 513 -2.82 -37.09 0.90
N LYS A 514 -3.81 -37.67 0.20
CA LYS A 514 -4.68 -38.72 0.71
C LYS A 514 -3.90 -39.90 1.34
N GLY A 515 -4.24 -40.25 2.57
CA GLY A 515 -3.59 -41.31 3.35
C GLY A 515 -2.25 -40.94 3.98
N ALA A 516 -1.79 -39.70 3.78
CA ALA A 516 -0.58 -39.14 4.35
C ALA A 516 -0.84 -37.71 4.87
N GLU A 517 -2.09 -37.38 5.20
CA GLU A 517 -2.50 -36.04 5.61
C GLU A 517 -1.77 -35.62 6.89
N GLN A 518 -1.32 -34.36 6.94
CA GLN A 518 -0.58 -33.85 8.10
C GLN A 518 -0.81 -32.37 8.31
N VAL A 519 -1.01 -31.98 9.57
CA VAL A 519 -0.80 -30.61 10.03
C VAL A 519 0.53 -30.55 10.76
N TRP A 520 1.45 -29.71 10.29
CA TRP A 520 2.75 -29.49 10.90
C TRP A 520 2.83 -28.06 11.44
N LEU A 521 3.01 -27.94 12.75
CA LEU A 521 3.28 -26.70 13.44
C LEU A 521 4.73 -26.72 13.94
N HIS A 522 5.51 -25.73 13.56
CA HIS A 522 6.90 -25.57 13.96
C HIS A 522 7.15 -24.17 14.47
N ALA A 523 7.70 -24.08 15.68
CA ALA A 523 8.18 -22.86 16.28
C ALA A 523 9.71 -22.93 16.39
N GLU A 524 10.41 -21.91 15.87
CA GLU A 524 11.88 -21.84 15.91
C GLU A 524 12.41 -21.74 17.35
N ARG A 525 11.64 -21.07 18.23
CA ARG A 525 12.11 -20.73 19.59
C ARG A 525 11.08 -21.06 20.67
N ASN A 526 10.09 -20.21 20.89
CA ASN A 526 9.06 -20.38 21.91
C ASN A 526 7.73 -20.65 21.22
N GLN A 527 6.91 -21.50 21.85
CA GLN A 527 5.51 -21.71 21.48
C GLN A 527 4.67 -21.50 22.74
N ASP A 528 3.92 -20.40 22.76
CA ASP A 528 2.99 -20.06 23.83
C ASP A 528 1.56 -20.29 23.34
N ILE A 529 0.71 -20.87 24.20
CA ILE A 529 -0.70 -21.16 23.90
C ILE A 529 -1.51 -20.67 25.08
N GLU A 530 -2.42 -19.74 24.82
CA GLU A 530 -3.33 -19.17 25.82
C GLU A 530 -4.77 -19.43 25.37
N VAL A 531 -5.58 -20.00 26.28
CA VAL A 531 -6.99 -20.32 26.05
C VAL A 531 -7.78 -19.81 27.25
N GLU A 532 -8.64 -18.82 27.01
CA GLU A 532 -9.35 -18.11 28.07
C GLU A 532 -10.47 -18.91 28.74
N HIS A 533 -10.99 -19.95 28.06
CA HIS A 533 -12.10 -20.74 28.57
C HIS A 533 -11.77 -22.24 28.61
N ASP A 534 -12.02 -22.97 27.51
CA ASP A 534 -11.84 -24.41 27.46
C ASP A 534 -10.90 -24.84 26.33
N GLU A 535 -9.91 -25.68 26.66
CA GLU A 535 -9.12 -26.42 25.69
C GLU A 535 -9.61 -27.88 25.64
N THR A 536 -9.93 -28.38 24.44
CA THR A 536 -10.26 -29.79 24.21
C THR A 536 -9.26 -30.41 23.24
N HIS A 537 -8.76 -31.60 23.55
CA HIS A 537 -7.79 -32.31 22.72
C HIS A 537 -8.15 -33.79 22.59
N LEU A 538 -8.56 -34.20 21.38
CA LEU A 538 -8.90 -35.58 21.05
C LEU A 538 -7.89 -36.15 20.04
N VAL A 539 -7.33 -37.32 20.35
CA VAL A 539 -6.44 -38.06 19.46
C VAL A 539 -7.05 -39.43 19.19
N GLY A 540 -7.37 -39.72 17.93
CA GLY A 540 -8.06 -40.96 17.55
C GLY A 540 -7.18 -42.23 17.58
N ARG A 541 -5.85 -42.05 17.64
CA ARG A 541 -4.87 -43.13 17.77
C ARG A 541 -3.85 -42.76 18.85
N ASP A 542 -2.58 -42.55 18.47
CA ASP A 542 -1.48 -42.41 19.42
C ASP A 542 -1.04 -40.95 19.62
N ARG A 543 -0.64 -40.62 20.85
CA ARG A 543 0.02 -39.34 21.18
C ARG A 543 1.40 -39.60 21.78
N SER A 544 2.43 -39.05 21.13
CA SER A 544 3.81 -39.03 21.65
C SER A 544 4.21 -37.61 22.06
N LYS A 545 4.78 -37.47 23.26
CA LYS A 545 5.28 -36.18 23.78
C LYS A 545 6.69 -36.37 24.32
N LYS A 546 7.64 -35.60 23.79
CA LYS A 546 9.04 -35.57 24.25
C LYS A 546 9.40 -34.17 24.71
N VAL A 547 9.91 -34.06 25.94
CA VAL A 547 10.41 -32.80 26.51
C VAL A 547 11.89 -32.98 26.79
N GLY A 548 12.73 -32.14 26.19
CA GLY A 548 14.20 -32.28 26.30
C GLY A 548 14.77 -31.83 27.65
N ARG A 549 14.01 -31.04 28.41
CA ARG A 549 14.39 -30.53 29.73
C ARG A 549 13.23 -30.70 30.71
N ASN A 550 12.67 -29.60 31.22
CA ASN A 550 11.69 -29.63 32.31
C ASN A 550 10.26 -29.53 31.77
N GLN A 551 9.35 -30.26 32.41
CA GLN A 551 7.91 -30.08 32.25
C GLN A 551 7.31 -29.72 33.62
N MET A 552 6.60 -28.60 33.68
CA MET A 552 5.79 -28.20 34.83
C MET A 552 4.32 -28.23 34.42
N ALA A 553 3.45 -28.69 35.32
CA ALA A 553 2.00 -28.64 35.14
C ALA A 553 1.35 -28.25 36.46
N THR A 554 0.54 -27.19 36.42
CA THR A 554 -0.21 -26.69 37.57
C THR A 554 -1.69 -26.80 37.23
N ILE A 555 -2.44 -27.50 38.07
CA ILE A 555 -3.89 -27.68 37.93
C ILE A 555 -4.54 -27.01 39.14
N GLY A 556 -5.36 -25.99 38.89
CA GLY A 556 -5.91 -25.15 39.96
C GLY A 556 -6.91 -25.86 40.88
N MET A 557 -7.63 -26.87 40.37
CA MET A 557 -8.66 -27.59 41.12
C MET A 557 -8.47 -29.10 41.10
N ALA A 558 -8.87 -29.77 40.02
CA ALA A 558 -8.93 -31.23 39.96
C ALA A 558 -8.20 -31.78 38.74
N TYR A 559 -7.37 -32.80 38.95
CA TYR A 559 -6.72 -33.57 37.89
C TYR A 559 -7.21 -35.02 37.94
N MET A 560 -7.93 -35.45 36.91
CA MET A 560 -8.36 -36.84 36.73
C MET A 560 -7.58 -37.47 35.58
N HIS A 561 -7.04 -38.68 35.81
CA HIS A 561 -6.26 -39.39 34.81
C HIS A 561 -6.65 -40.87 34.78
N ASN A 562 -7.48 -41.22 33.80
CA ASN A 562 -7.98 -42.57 33.59
C ASN A 562 -7.15 -43.26 32.50
N VAL A 563 -6.65 -44.46 32.79
CA VAL A 563 -5.88 -45.28 31.85
C VAL A 563 -6.55 -46.64 31.73
N GLY A 564 -7.00 -46.99 30.52
CA GLY A 564 -7.87 -48.16 30.31
C GLY A 564 -7.19 -49.53 30.42
N LEU A 565 -5.88 -49.62 30.17
CA LEU A 565 -5.13 -50.89 30.19
C LEU A 565 -3.95 -50.86 31.17
N ALA A 566 -2.91 -50.09 30.86
CA ALA A 566 -1.69 -50.10 31.65
C ALA A 566 -1.02 -48.72 31.69
N LYS A 567 -0.49 -48.34 32.86
CA LYS A 567 0.34 -47.15 33.07
C LYS A 567 1.68 -47.57 33.64
N MET A 568 2.76 -47.20 32.96
CA MET A 568 4.13 -47.37 33.45
C MET A 568 4.76 -45.99 33.70
N VAL A 569 5.41 -45.82 34.85
CA VAL A 569 6.12 -44.59 35.22
C VAL A 569 7.54 -44.96 35.63
N ASN A 570 8.54 -44.49 34.88
CA ASN A 570 9.95 -44.70 35.17
C ASN A 570 10.58 -43.38 35.62
N ILE A 571 11.21 -43.37 36.80
CA ILE A 571 11.79 -42.18 37.41
C ILE A 571 13.24 -42.49 37.77
N GLY A 572 14.18 -41.76 37.14
CA GLY A 572 15.60 -42.11 37.21
C GLY A 572 16.33 -41.70 38.49
N LEU A 573 15.84 -40.68 39.21
CA LEU A 573 16.53 -40.12 40.39
C LEU A 573 15.65 -40.08 41.62
N ALA A 574 14.64 -39.20 41.65
CA ALA A 574 13.82 -38.96 42.82
C ALA A 574 12.35 -38.75 42.46
N TYR A 575 11.46 -39.26 43.31
CA TYR A 575 10.01 -39.04 43.23
C TYR A 575 9.50 -38.60 44.60
N SER A 576 8.75 -37.50 44.63
CA SER A 576 8.06 -37.01 45.82
C SER A 576 6.57 -36.91 45.52
N PHE A 577 5.75 -37.54 46.36
CA PHE A 577 4.30 -37.50 46.24
C PHE A 577 3.71 -37.07 47.58
N ASN A 578 3.19 -35.84 47.63
CA ASN A 578 2.61 -35.25 48.83
C ASN A 578 1.10 -35.14 48.66
N VAL A 579 0.34 -35.59 49.66
CA VAL A 579 -1.12 -35.51 49.68
C VAL A 579 -1.53 -34.80 50.96
N GLY A 580 -2.30 -33.71 50.82
CA GLY A 580 -2.61 -32.82 51.96
C GLY A 580 -3.67 -33.34 52.92
N MET A 581 -4.65 -34.11 52.44
CA MET A 581 -5.76 -34.61 53.27
C MET A 581 -5.85 -36.15 53.27
N LEU A 582 -6.21 -36.74 52.12
CA LEU A 582 -6.51 -38.16 52.04
C LEU A 582 -5.85 -38.78 50.81
N ARG A 583 -5.05 -39.84 51.02
CA ARG A 583 -4.59 -40.73 49.97
C ARG A 583 -5.30 -42.07 50.12
N ASN A 584 -6.06 -42.47 49.10
CA ASN A 584 -6.64 -43.82 49.00
C ASN A 584 -5.95 -44.59 47.87
N THR A 585 -5.67 -45.88 48.06
CA THR A 585 -5.07 -46.74 47.04
C THR A 585 -5.72 -48.11 47.13
N VAL A 586 -6.37 -48.54 46.05
CA VAL A 586 -7.06 -49.82 45.95
C VAL A 586 -6.39 -50.63 44.85
N VAL A 587 -5.96 -51.85 45.17
CA VAL A 587 -5.30 -52.76 44.24
C VAL A 587 -6.09 -54.07 44.19
N GLY A 588 -6.56 -54.44 43.00
CA GLY A 588 -7.49 -55.57 42.84
C GLY A 588 -6.86 -56.96 42.87
N MET A 589 -5.56 -57.09 42.61
CA MET A 589 -4.87 -58.39 42.56
C MET A 589 -3.60 -58.42 43.40
N MET A 590 -2.58 -57.67 43.01
CA MET A 590 -1.27 -57.70 43.68
C MET A 590 -0.67 -56.30 43.73
N ASP A 591 -0.35 -55.84 44.94
CA ASP A 591 0.53 -54.68 45.17
C ASP A 591 1.89 -55.20 45.64
N ASN A 592 2.94 -54.94 44.86
CA ASN A 592 4.30 -55.36 45.18
C ASN A 592 5.20 -54.14 45.36
N THR A 593 5.81 -54.02 46.55
CA THR A 593 6.75 -52.94 46.87
C THR A 593 8.11 -53.54 47.22
N MET A 594 9.11 -53.33 46.37
CA MET A 594 10.50 -53.69 46.63
C MET A 594 11.32 -52.44 46.96
N VAL A 595 12.00 -52.45 48.11
CA VAL A 595 12.86 -51.34 48.56
C VAL A 595 14.27 -51.85 48.75
N GLY A 596 15.23 -51.33 47.97
CA GLY A 596 16.61 -51.83 47.96
C GLY A 596 17.45 -51.45 49.19
N LYS A 597 17.02 -50.45 49.96
CA LYS A 597 17.69 -50.02 51.21
C LYS A 597 16.70 -49.89 52.35
N THR A 598 16.16 -48.69 52.57
CA THR A 598 15.34 -48.39 53.76
C THR A 598 13.93 -47.98 53.36
N LYS A 599 12.92 -48.64 53.93
CA LYS A 599 11.52 -48.19 53.91
C LYS A 599 11.18 -47.62 55.28
N THR A 600 10.86 -46.33 55.32
CA THR A 600 10.40 -45.66 56.56
C THR A 600 8.92 -45.35 56.43
N THR A 601 8.13 -45.73 57.43
CA THR A 601 6.72 -45.36 57.54
C THR A 601 6.51 -44.75 58.92
N LYS A 602 6.14 -43.47 58.96
CA LYS A 602 5.82 -42.74 60.18
C LYS A 602 4.33 -42.43 60.17
N VAL A 603 3.64 -42.83 61.22
CA VAL A 603 2.19 -42.66 61.36
C VAL A 603 1.93 -41.88 62.65
N GLY A 604 1.12 -40.83 62.55
CA GLY A 604 0.91 -39.89 63.65
C GLY A 604 0.01 -40.43 64.76
N GLU A 605 -1.08 -41.10 64.40
CA GLU A 605 -2.10 -41.55 65.36
C GLU A 605 -2.22 -43.07 65.43
N LYS A 606 -2.61 -43.72 64.32
CA LYS A 606 -2.94 -45.15 64.29
C LYS A 606 -2.46 -45.82 63.01
N TYR A 607 -1.70 -46.92 63.17
CA TYR A 607 -1.31 -47.80 62.07
C TYR A 607 -2.02 -49.15 62.18
N LEU A 608 -2.78 -49.51 61.15
CA LEU A 608 -3.55 -50.75 61.08
C LEU A 608 -3.11 -51.57 59.86
N LEU A 609 -2.70 -52.81 60.10
CA LEU A 609 -2.48 -53.82 59.07
C LEU A 609 -3.46 -54.97 59.29
N SER A 610 -4.32 -55.22 58.30
CA SER A 610 -5.25 -56.36 58.30
C SER A 610 -4.97 -57.25 57.09
N VAL A 611 -4.89 -58.55 57.31
CA VAL A 611 -4.62 -59.55 56.26
C VAL A 611 -5.67 -60.66 56.37
N GLY A 612 -6.48 -60.87 55.32
CA GLY A 612 -7.45 -61.98 55.24
C GLY A 612 -8.89 -61.66 55.72
N GLY A 613 -9.28 -60.38 55.80
CA GLY A 613 -10.63 -59.94 56.19
C GLY A 613 -10.95 -60.16 57.68
N ASP A 614 -12.24 -60.30 58.02
CA ASP A 614 -12.72 -60.39 59.41
C ASP A 614 -12.15 -61.58 60.22
N LYS A 615 -11.72 -62.65 59.52
CA LYS A 615 -11.09 -63.83 60.13
C LYS A 615 -9.55 -63.81 60.04
N GLY A 616 -9.01 -62.67 59.64
CA GLY A 616 -7.62 -62.45 59.33
C GLY A 616 -6.70 -62.17 60.52
N SER A 617 -5.43 -61.94 60.20
CA SER A 617 -4.42 -61.46 61.14
C SER A 617 -4.44 -59.93 61.17
N HIS A 618 -4.31 -59.36 62.36
CA HIS A 618 -4.40 -57.92 62.59
C HIS A 618 -3.20 -57.45 63.42
N ILE A 619 -2.58 -56.36 62.96
CA ILE A 619 -1.61 -55.58 63.74
C ILE A 619 -2.18 -54.19 63.89
N GLU A 620 -2.37 -53.75 65.13
CA GLU A 620 -2.82 -52.42 65.47
C GLU A 620 -1.79 -51.76 66.38
N MET A 621 -1.35 -50.56 66.03
CA MET A 621 -0.38 -49.80 66.79
C MET A 621 -0.90 -48.37 66.95
N ASP A 622 -1.00 -47.90 68.18
CA ASP A 622 -1.30 -46.51 68.52
C ASP A 622 -0.41 -46.04 69.69
N GLY A 623 -0.59 -44.78 70.10
CA GLY A 623 0.19 -44.19 71.20
C GLY A 623 -0.05 -44.84 72.57
N LYS A 624 -1.00 -45.77 72.70
CA LYS A 624 -1.37 -46.44 73.95
C LYS A 624 -1.04 -47.93 73.92
N THR A 625 -1.15 -48.58 72.77
CA THR A 625 -1.04 -50.03 72.64
C THR A 625 -0.39 -50.50 71.34
N ILE A 626 0.32 -51.63 71.40
CA ILE A 626 0.68 -52.45 70.24
C ILE A 626 -0.04 -53.78 70.42
N SER A 627 -0.93 -54.12 69.49
CA SER A 627 -1.75 -55.34 69.52
C SER A 627 -1.48 -56.21 68.30
N LEU A 628 -1.13 -57.46 68.54
CA LEU A 628 -0.98 -58.52 67.54
C LEU A 628 -2.11 -59.52 67.77
N ARG A 629 -3.03 -59.65 66.81
CA ARG A 629 -4.22 -60.50 66.95
C ARG A 629 -4.38 -61.44 65.78
N VAL A 630 -4.61 -62.72 66.10
CA VAL A 630 -5.04 -63.74 65.13
C VAL A 630 -6.13 -64.58 65.79
N GLY A 631 -7.38 -64.42 65.34
CA GLY A 631 -8.52 -65.07 65.97
C GLY A 631 -8.65 -64.75 67.47
N ALA A 632 -8.61 -65.79 68.32
CA ALA A 632 -8.70 -65.65 69.78
C ALA A 632 -7.35 -65.39 70.48
N SER A 633 -6.24 -65.43 69.74
CA SER A 633 -4.90 -65.17 70.27
C SER A 633 -4.57 -63.69 70.16
N VAL A 634 -4.19 -63.06 71.27
CA VAL A 634 -3.85 -61.64 71.36
C VAL A 634 -2.56 -61.46 72.18
N VAL A 635 -1.64 -60.68 71.65
CA VAL A 635 -0.50 -60.13 72.38
C VAL A 635 -0.66 -58.62 72.36
N GLN A 636 -0.80 -58.00 73.53
CA GLN A 636 -0.97 -56.58 73.67
C GLN A 636 0.09 -56.01 74.60
N LEU A 637 0.85 -55.03 74.11
CA LEU A 637 1.76 -54.21 74.91
C LEU A 637 1.06 -52.87 75.15
N LYS A 638 1.00 -52.42 76.40
CA LYS A 638 0.37 -51.14 76.77
C LYS A 638 1.40 -50.14 77.24
N ALA A 639 1.09 -48.85 77.04
CA ALA A 639 1.94 -47.74 77.45
C ALA A 639 2.14 -47.63 78.97
N ASP A 640 1.22 -48.19 79.76
CA ASP A 640 1.34 -48.30 81.23
C ASP A 640 2.37 -49.37 81.67
N GLY A 641 3.01 -50.05 80.72
CA GLY A 641 4.00 -51.10 80.95
C GLY A 641 3.40 -52.50 81.09
N SER A 642 2.07 -52.65 81.09
CA SER A 642 1.43 -53.96 81.16
C SER A 642 1.49 -54.70 79.82
N ILE A 643 1.69 -56.01 79.89
CA ILE A 643 1.66 -56.91 78.74
C ILE A 643 0.59 -57.95 78.99
N ALA A 644 -0.38 -58.05 78.08
CA ALA A 644 -1.42 -59.07 78.10
C ALA A 644 -1.19 -60.08 76.98
N VAL A 645 -1.09 -61.35 77.33
CA VAL A 645 -1.03 -62.47 76.38
C VAL A 645 -2.23 -63.37 76.66
N THR A 646 -3.13 -63.46 75.69
CA THR A 646 -4.40 -64.18 75.84
C THR A 646 -4.55 -65.17 74.70
N GLY A 647 -4.93 -66.40 75.01
CA GLY A 647 -5.16 -67.46 74.03
C GLY A 647 -5.68 -68.73 74.69
N LYS A 648 -6.13 -69.71 73.89
CA LYS A 648 -6.68 -70.98 74.41
C LYS A 648 -5.64 -71.84 75.14
N LYS A 649 -4.38 -71.77 74.71
CA LYS A 649 -3.23 -72.45 75.32
C LYS A 649 -2.02 -71.55 75.10
N ILE A 650 -1.31 -71.23 76.18
CA ILE A 650 -0.08 -70.43 76.14
C ILE A 650 1.04 -71.36 76.60
N ASN A 651 1.97 -71.66 75.70
CA ASN A 651 3.17 -72.41 76.02
C ASN A 651 4.35 -71.45 76.04
N ILE A 652 5.02 -71.34 77.20
CA ILE A 652 6.28 -70.63 77.35
C ILE A 652 7.32 -71.70 77.65
N THR A 653 8.35 -71.81 76.82
CA THR A 653 9.35 -72.89 76.92
C THR A 653 10.73 -72.29 76.66
N ALA A 654 11.66 -72.51 77.58
CA ALA A 654 13.08 -72.20 77.39
C ALA A 654 13.82 -73.49 76.98
N GLN A 655 14.76 -73.37 76.04
CA GLN A 655 15.65 -74.47 75.64
C GLN A 655 17.02 -74.42 76.34
N GLY A 656 17.31 -73.34 77.07
CA GLY A 656 18.40 -73.24 78.04
C GLY A 656 17.88 -73.41 79.48
N ASP A 657 18.65 -72.97 80.48
CA ASP A 657 18.41 -73.40 81.87
C ASP A 657 17.19 -72.75 82.57
N ASP A 658 16.92 -71.45 82.39
CA ASP A 658 15.93 -70.74 83.22
C ASP A 658 14.86 -69.93 82.43
N VAL A 659 13.62 -69.95 82.94
CA VAL A 659 12.59 -68.93 82.67
C VAL A 659 12.50 -68.06 83.91
N THR A 660 12.98 -66.82 83.82
CA THR A 660 12.96 -65.88 84.94
C THR A 660 11.73 -65.00 84.90
N VAL A 661 10.94 -65.02 85.98
CA VAL A 661 9.80 -64.13 86.19
C VAL A 661 10.08 -63.37 87.48
N ASN A 662 10.22 -62.05 87.37
CA ASN A 662 10.60 -61.17 88.48
C ASN A 662 9.55 -60.09 88.68
N GLY A 663 9.19 -59.84 89.95
CA GLY A 663 8.23 -58.81 90.36
C GLY A 663 8.01 -58.89 91.88
N GLU A 664 7.48 -57.82 92.47
CA GLU A 664 7.21 -57.75 93.92
C GLU A 664 6.21 -58.84 94.37
N HIS A 665 5.25 -59.19 93.50
CA HIS A 665 4.33 -60.31 93.67
C HIS A 665 4.12 -61.08 92.36
N ILE A 666 4.20 -62.42 92.45
CA ILE A 666 3.91 -63.34 91.33
C ILE A 666 2.67 -64.16 91.70
N TRP A 667 1.56 -63.88 91.03
CA TRP A 667 0.29 -64.56 91.27
C TRP A 667 0.07 -65.65 90.22
N LEU A 668 0.10 -66.90 90.65
CA LEU A 668 -0.25 -68.06 89.84
C LEU A 668 -1.65 -68.54 90.26
N ASN A 669 -2.65 -68.36 89.40
CA ASN A 669 -4.06 -68.67 89.66
C ASN A 669 -4.65 -68.05 90.94
N PRO A 670 -4.64 -66.71 91.13
CA PRO A 670 -5.25 -66.09 92.30
C PRO A 670 -6.78 -66.29 92.33
N MET A 671 -7.32 -66.77 93.47
CA MET A 671 -8.77 -66.93 93.68
C MET A 671 -9.44 -65.57 93.91
N GLY A 672 -10.47 -65.27 93.12
CA GLY A 672 -11.33 -64.08 93.28
C GLY A 672 -10.99 -62.88 92.38
N GLY A 673 -10.00 -62.99 91.49
CA GLY A 673 -9.56 -61.90 90.62
C GLY A 673 -10.46 -61.65 89.41
N GLY A 674 -11.56 -60.92 89.59
CA GLY A 674 -12.30 -60.25 88.52
C GLY A 674 -11.55 -59.03 88.00
N ALA A 675 -10.36 -59.21 87.43
CA ALA A 675 -9.67 -58.18 86.65
C ALA A 675 -9.50 -58.72 85.23
N ALA A 676 -10.63 -58.83 84.53
CA ALA A 676 -10.61 -59.09 83.11
C ALA A 676 -10.04 -57.83 82.44
N LEU A 677 -8.75 -57.84 82.12
CA LEU A 677 -8.27 -57.10 80.95
C LEU A 677 -8.88 -57.81 79.73
N GLN A 678 -10.18 -57.63 79.53
CA GLN A 678 -10.83 -57.96 78.28
C GLN A 678 -10.14 -57.11 77.22
N PRO A 679 -9.63 -57.71 76.13
CA PRO A 679 -9.27 -56.90 74.97
C PRO A 679 -10.52 -56.10 74.60
N GLU A 680 -10.39 -54.78 74.49
CA GLU A 680 -11.49 -53.93 74.01
C GLU A 680 -12.03 -54.49 72.69
N ALA A 681 -13.34 -54.36 72.50
CA ALA A 681 -14.01 -54.85 71.30
C ALA A 681 -13.34 -54.27 70.05
N VAL A 682 -13.10 -55.14 69.08
CA VAL A 682 -12.67 -54.80 67.72
C VAL A 682 -13.55 -53.65 67.22
N PRO A 683 -13.00 -52.51 66.74
CA PRO A 683 -13.77 -51.69 65.84
C PRO A 683 -14.07 -52.57 64.62
N THR A 684 -15.35 -52.90 64.41
CA THR A 684 -15.82 -53.59 63.22
C THR A 684 -15.14 -52.99 62.00
N ALA A 685 -14.72 -53.84 61.06
CA ALA A 685 -14.18 -53.40 59.78
C ALA A 685 -14.99 -52.20 59.28
N PRO A 686 -14.34 -51.12 58.79
CA PRO A 686 -15.10 -50.04 58.19
C PRO A 686 -16.06 -50.67 57.17
N PRO A 687 -17.35 -50.30 57.17
CA PRO A 687 -18.31 -50.90 56.25
C PRO A 687 -17.76 -50.80 54.82
N ALA A 688 -18.05 -51.80 54.00
CA ALA A 688 -17.96 -51.62 52.55
C ALA A 688 -18.66 -50.30 52.22
N GLU A 689 -17.94 -49.43 51.49
CA GLU A 689 -18.25 -48.04 51.13
C GLU A 689 -19.45 -47.34 51.82
N PRO A 690 -19.27 -46.17 52.45
CA PRO A 690 -20.42 -45.36 52.86
C PRO A 690 -21.28 -45.04 51.61
N PRO A 691 -22.62 -45.21 51.67
CA PRO A 691 -23.50 -44.78 50.61
C PRO A 691 -23.32 -43.27 50.44
N GLY A 692 -22.66 -42.85 49.35
CA GLY A 692 -22.25 -41.46 49.11
C GLY A 692 -20.76 -41.23 48.84
N SER A 693 -19.92 -42.27 48.76
CA SER A 693 -18.53 -42.15 48.25
C SER A 693 -18.50 -41.58 46.82
N PRO A 694 -17.53 -40.72 46.43
CA PRO A 694 -17.38 -40.25 45.05
C PRO A 694 -17.16 -41.37 44.02
N LEU A 695 -16.75 -42.56 44.48
CA LEU A 695 -16.60 -43.78 43.67
C LEU A 695 -17.93 -44.55 43.56
N ALA A 696 -18.78 -44.52 44.60
CA ALA A 696 -20.12 -45.08 44.55
C ALA A 696 -21.04 -44.29 43.60
N SER A 697 -20.86 -42.96 43.50
CA SER A 697 -21.54 -42.12 42.51
C SER A 697 -20.97 -42.26 41.09
N LEU A 698 -19.71 -42.67 40.93
CA LEU A 698 -19.13 -43.02 39.62
C LEU A 698 -19.58 -44.41 39.14
N GLY A 699 -19.67 -45.40 40.04
CA GLY A 699 -20.15 -46.75 39.74
C GLY A 699 -21.64 -46.77 39.34
N ALA A 700 -22.47 -45.94 39.98
CA ALA A 700 -23.87 -45.76 39.61
C ALA A 700 -24.09 -45.00 38.28
N LEU A 701 -23.10 -44.21 37.84
CA LEU A 701 -23.10 -43.55 36.53
C LEU A 701 -22.61 -44.46 35.39
N MET A 702 -21.75 -45.43 35.70
CA MET A 702 -21.05 -46.28 34.71
C MET A 702 -21.61 -47.70 34.57
N GLY A 703 -22.51 -48.15 35.46
CA GLY A 703 -22.97 -49.54 35.54
C GLY A 703 -24.28 -49.91 34.83
N GLY A 704 -24.91 -49.00 34.08
CA GLY A 704 -26.22 -49.25 33.45
C GLY A 704 -26.13 -49.82 32.04
N ASN A 705 -26.92 -50.86 31.75
CA ASN A 705 -27.20 -51.34 30.40
C ASN A 705 -27.65 -50.15 29.51
N PRO A 706 -27.23 -50.04 28.23
CA PRO A 706 -27.61 -48.94 27.32
C PRO A 706 -29.12 -48.62 27.27
N ALA A 707 -30.00 -49.57 27.58
CA ALA A 707 -31.44 -49.36 27.69
C ALA A 707 -31.86 -48.46 28.89
N ASP A 708 -31.11 -48.45 29.99
CA ASP A 708 -31.40 -47.64 31.19
C ASP A 708 -31.00 -46.18 31.04
N LEU A 709 -30.03 -45.88 30.16
CA LEU A 709 -29.64 -44.51 29.81
C LEU A 709 -30.72 -43.79 28.99
N LEU A 710 -31.46 -44.51 28.16
CA LEU A 710 -32.63 -44.02 27.42
C LEU A 710 -33.82 -43.72 28.35
N GLY A 711 -34.05 -44.56 29.37
CA GLY A 711 -35.08 -44.32 30.39
C GLY A 711 -34.83 -43.08 31.24
N LYS A 712 -33.56 -42.80 31.56
CA LYS A 712 -33.15 -41.62 32.35
C LYS A 712 -33.16 -40.31 31.54
N ALA A 713 -32.95 -40.36 30.22
CA ALA A 713 -33.16 -39.21 29.34
C ALA A 713 -34.64 -38.80 29.27
N GLY A 714 -35.58 -39.75 29.31
CA GLY A 714 -37.01 -39.49 29.44
C GLY A 714 -37.42 -38.87 30.79
N GLN A 715 -36.73 -39.24 31.88
CA GLN A 715 -36.96 -38.64 33.20
C GLN A 715 -36.41 -37.20 33.30
N LEU A 716 -35.25 -36.92 32.70
CA LEU A 716 -34.71 -35.56 32.60
C LEU A 716 -35.58 -34.62 31.74
N ALA A 717 -36.24 -35.15 30.70
CA ALA A 717 -37.23 -34.40 29.92
C ALA A 717 -38.48 -34.05 30.76
N SER A 718 -38.95 -34.96 31.62
CA SER A 718 -40.08 -34.70 32.52
C SER A 718 -39.76 -33.68 33.63
N ILE A 719 -38.52 -33.65 34.11
CA ILE A 719 -38.02 -32.68 35.10
C ILE A 719 -37.82 -31.30 34.45
N ALA A 720 -37.32 -31.24 33.21
CA ALA A 720 -37.22 -29.99 32.46
C ALA A 720 -38.61 -29.38 32.13
N GLN A 721 -39.63 -30.23 31.87
CA GLN A 721 -41.02 -29.79 31.69
C GLN A 721 -41.66 -29.26 32.99
N GLN A 722 -41.27 -29.81 34.15
CA GLN A 722 -41.74 -29.33 35.46
C GLN A 722 -41.06 -28.02 35.89
N VAL A 723 -39.81 -27.78 35.49
CA VAL A 723 -39.09 -26.52 35.78
C VAL A 723 -39.51 -25.38 34.83
N ALA A 724 -40.02 -25.71 33.64
CA ALA A 724 -40.53 -24.72 32.67
C ALA A 724 -41.93 -24.16 32.98
N GLY A 725 -42.59 -24.60 34.07
CA GLY A 725 -43.89 -24.09 34.52
C GLY A 725 -43.87 -22.67 35.10
N GLY A 726 -42.71 -22.02 35.18
CA GLY A 726 -42.54 -20.67 35.73
C GLY A 726 -41.82 -19.72 34.78
N GLY A 727 -42.56 -19.22 33.78
CA GLY A 727 -42.34 -17.93 33.09
C GLY A 727 -41.00 -17.66 32.40
N GLY A 728 -40.99 -17.65 31.05
CA GLY A 728 -39.95 -16.93 30.28
C GLY A 728 -39.58 -17.42 28.88
N GLY A 729 -40.53 -17.44 27.94
CA GLY A 729 -40.34 -17.05 26.52
C GLY A 729 -39.35 -17.77 25.58
N GLU A 730 -38.04 -17.68 25.79
CA GLU A 730 -37.05 -17.98 24.73
C GLU A 730 -36.05 -19.09 25.08
N ALA A 731 -35.81 -19.37 26.37
CA ALA A 731 -34.90 -20.44 26.79
C ALA A 731 -35.46 -21.86 26.52
N ALA A 732 -36.79 -22.01 26.49
CA ALA A 732 -37.46 -23.28 26.22
C ALA A 732 -37.37 -23.72 24.75
N GLY A 733 -37.33 -22.76 23.81
CA GLY A 733 -37.19 -23.04 22.37
C GLY A 733 -35.82 -23.61 22.02
N HIS A 734 -34.75 -23.02 22.56
CA HIS A 734 -33.38 -23.49 22.34
C HIS A 734 -33.09 -24.83 23.03
N ALA A 735 -33.62 -25.07 24.24
CA ALA A 735 -33.49 -26.35 24.92
C ALA A 735 -34.17 -27.49 24.14
N THR A 736 -35.35 -27.25 23.54
CA THR A 736 -36.07 -28.23 22.72
C THR A 736 -35.35 -28.53 21.41
N GLN A 737 -34.69 -27.53 20.81
CA GLN A 737 -33.93 -27.67 19.56
C GLN A 737 -32.60 -28.42 19.76
N VAL A 738 -31.92 -28.18 20.88
CA VAL A 738 -30.70 -28.90 21.31
C VAL A 738 -31.03 -30.35 21.71
N LEU A 739 -32.15 -30.58 22.39
CA LEU A 739 -32.64 -31.94 22.69
C LEU A 739 -33.07 -32.69 21.43
N GLY A 740 -33.72 -32.04 20.46
CA GLY A 740 -34.09 -32.63 19.17
C GLY A 740 -32.87 -33.05 18.33
N THR A 741 -31.80 -32.25 18.34
CA THR A 741 -30.55 -32.55 17.62
C THR A 741 -29.73 -33.65 18.31
N VAL A 742 -29.67 -33.68 19.64
CA VAL A 742 -29.00 -34.74 20.41
C VAL A 742 -29.74 -36.08 20.26
N THR A 743 -31.08 -36.07 20.22
CA THR A 743 -31.91 -37.28 20.02
C THR A 743 -31.84 -37.79 18.57
N ALA A 744 -31.75 -36.90 17.58
CA ALA A 744 -31.54 -37.24 16.18
C ALA A 744 -30.13 -37.82 15.92
N ALA A 745 -29.10 -37.27 16.58
CA ALA A 745 -27.73 -37.78 16.49
C ALA A 745 -27.58 -39.16 17.15
N ALA A 746 -28.24 -39.39 18.29
CA ALA A 746 -28.25 -40.67 18.98
C ALA A 746 -29.02 -41.76 18.21
N SER A 747 -30.16 -41.42 17.58
CA SER A 747 -30.92 -42.36 16.73
C SER A 747 -30.21 -42.69 15.40
N ALA A 748 -29.51 -41.74 14.79
CA ALA A 748 -28.68 -41.98 13.61
C ALA A 748 -27.44 -42.84 13.90
N GLY A 749 -26.84 -42.69 15.10
CA GLY A 749 -25.72 -43.53 15.56
C GLY A 749 -26.12 -44.98 15.87
N VAL A 750 -27.29 -45.18 16.48
CA VAL A 750 -27.83 -46.53 16.77
C VAL A 750 -28.33 -47.22 15.49
N GLY A 751 -28.93 -46.49 14.54
CA GLY A 751 -29.33 -47.04 13.23
C GLY A 751 -28.17 -47.60 12.42
N LYS A 752 -26.97 -47.00 12.52
CA LYS A 752 -25.75 -47.52 11.89
C LYS A 752 -25.15 -48.74 12.58
N LEU A 753 -25.35 -48.89 13.90
CA LEU A 753 -24.86 -50.04 14.68
C LEU A 753 -25.77 -51.28 14.58
N VAL A 754 -27.05 -51.10 14.20
CA VAL A 754 -27.98 -52.21 13.95
C VAL A 754 -27.90 -52.72 12.51
N ALA A 755 -27.61 -51.85 11.53
CA ALA A 755 -27.50 -52.25 10.12
C ALA A 755 -26.28 -53.16 9.83
N ASP A 756 -25.24 -53.14 10.65
CA ASP A 756 -24.01 -53.93 10.45
C ASP A 756 -24.06 -55.33 11.12
N LYS A 757 -25.20 -55.71 11.73
CA LYS A 757 -25.37 -57.02 12.38
C LYS A 757 -26.21 -58.05 11.60
N ASP A 758 -26.87 -57.65 10.51
CA ASP A 758 -27.64 -58.57 9.63
C ASP A 758 -27.03 -58.69 8.22
N GLY A 759 -25.70 -58.82 8.14
CA GLY A 759 -24.98 -59.21 6.92
C GLY A 759 -24.47 -60.63 7.01
N THR A 760 -25.32 -61.64 6.78
CA THR A 760 -24.87 -63.02 6.52
C THR A 760 -24.86 -63.31 5.03
N ARG A 761 -23.73 -63.86 4.56
CA ARG A 761 -23.54 -64.71 3.37
C ARG A 761 -24.36 -64.38 2.12
N GLY A 762 -23.69 -63.84 1.11
CA GLY A 762 -24.14 -63.70 -0.28
C GLY A 762 -23.23 -62.79 -1.05
#